data_AF-A0A2N1TR40-F1
#
_entry.id   AF-A0A2N1TR40-F1
#
_cell.length_a   1.000
_cell.length_b   1.000
_cell.length_c   1.000
_cell.angle_alpha   90.00
_cell.angle_beta   90.00
_cell.angle_gamma   90.00
#
_symmetry.space_group_name_H-M   'P 1'
#
loop_
_entity.id
_entity.type
_entity.pdbx_description
1 polymer ?
#
loop_
_entity_poly.entity_id
_entity_poly.type
_entity_poly.pdbx_seq_one_letter_code
_entity_poly.pdbx_strand_id
1 'polypeptide(L)'
;MKHTDKATWINAGQKFLAWLLMAVCFVGIPAMLIFTAVDRYCQLVELELGKDLKMSLQQALRETSQGANISNYLAKNLDQQLHNFSINQASDSEIISWLENERKTLDNCLSYMIWDSAGTSIAHNTSADPQSPDWREVFSEISQACYGGRNSLRVTPKVKTDLSRVRRVLGPQYVSNMVEDSANPKTYSLCCIDSAFRRPLIWANSYANRLYLIFFDPAILKSDVGIKRLLENFARSRPQLFGLFRPDADVSGLWSPQPVVSPQNLLNRLKQLDHDATSNLEAENLLLATAFLTPDLRVFAGINKHYSKQERLIYPLAAASLFAGLMLPFLIYSWRITIAGKPGSISIRPRIAFIFFFACAIPFMAISIFAREHYAQKYDASLKETHRRSLVLLQNYDERIQSLWSKLEYGTTQHLQEWIKTMSGREIDEESNQKIVMVSRKLLAENFYIIASTSTIAGSYNGVERLSESLEQQERAGEEKKLNEFGKPVYRGSDTQNAQIANIIGKRIMSELNGIQRSTKEADRLELLFESVMQRSFDEITHSFIRAMGGLSPWGFGATLNLSLLNFLSTGADEKVDFMALMIWNSPRVQLSYLQKTINEVNRNPLGLRVIASNQLDSQFYPVDSEVPAELQNYFRRLTDQPTEEIEILKLNGQEYMVLGFNGKHLSRYKLLGLYPLDSLDRMIAGQRNDLVLFAIFCLILAAWLAQILARSFLNPLNSLQNAALAIEKRDFKHRIGDLGKDEFGEAAAIFDDVMVGLEELAVAKVVQESLFPQKALHLGGFRVYGKSLAMAELGGDYFDYFAVDDNNLAALLGDVAGHGVGAALIMAMAKAGIVKCRDQLKSPVKLLERLHELIYGSKTRKQKKIMTFQYITADCSSGRAVYANAGGCSPIFCSNGKAEEIALPGAALGAFKKANFQQREIAFKSGDLLVFYTDGIIETRNRDGVEFGYANFARLVEKSSGNDPEEVYNRICASYYQHIAGQQAQDDLTLVVICYI
;
A
#
# COMPACT_ATOMS: atom_id res chain seq x y z
N MET A 1 -57.69 20.94 22.26
CA MET A 1 -56.33 20.36 22.41
C MET A 1 -56.23 19.09 21.56
N LYS A 2 -55.59 19.13 20.38
CA LYS A 2 -55.06 17.93 19.65
C LYS A 2 -54.36 18.19 18.30
N HIS A 3 -54.13 19.43 17.87
CA HIS A 3 -53.40 19.71 16.62
C HIS A 3 -52.00 20.34 16.78
N THR A 4 -51.66 20.87 17.96
CA THR A 4 -50.36 21.53 18.21
C THR A 4 -49.24 20.57 18.59
N ASP A 5 -49.54 19.42 19.20
CA ASP A 5 -48.51 18.47 19.67
C ASP A 5 -47.93 17.56 18.57
N LYS A 6 -48.65 17.33 17.47
CA LYS A 6 -48.12 16.53 16.34
C LYS A 6 -47.02 17.27 15.59
N ALA A 7 -47.15 18.59 15.42
CA ALA A 7 -46.18 19.42 14.71
C ALA A 7 -44.85 19.55 15.47
N THR A 8 -44.88 19.60 16.80
CA THR A 8 -43.69 19.67 17.65
C THR A 8 -42.92 18.34 17.68
N TRP A 9 -43.62 17.20 17.71
CA TRP A 9 -42.99 15.86 17.65
C TRP A 9 -42.34 15.55 16.30
N ILE A 10 -42.99 15.90 15.18
CA ILE A 10 -42.41 15.71 13.84
C ILE A 10 -41.13 16.55 13.69
N ASN A 11 -41.15 17.78 14.21
CA ASN A 11 -40.01 18.70 14.13
C ASN A 11 -38.85 18.28 15.06
N ALA A 12 -39.15 17.73 16.25
CA ALA A 12 -38.15 17.14 17.14
C ALA A 12 -37.54 15.85 16.56
N GLY A 13 -38.36 14.99 15.95
CA GLY A 13 -37.91 13.78 15.26
C GLY A 13 -36.99 14.07 14.07
N GLN A 14 -37.32 15.08 13.25
CA GLN A 14 -36.46 15.52 12.14
C GLN A 14 -35.11 16.07 12.61
N LYS A 15 -35.09 16.88 13.69
CA LYS A 15 -33.85 17.39 14.29
C LYS A 15 -32.98 16.28 14.86
N PHE A 16 -33.59 15.29 15.50
CA PHE A 16 -32.87 14.12 16.01
C PHE A 16 -32.28 13.29 14.86
N LEU A 17 -33.07 13.03 13.81
CA LEU A 17 -32.60 12.30 12.64
C LEU A 17 -31.42 13.01 11.95
N ALA A 18 -31.50 14.34 11.81
CA ALA A 18 -30.42 15.14 11.23
C ALA A 18 -29.14 15.10 12.07
N TRP A 19 -29.26 15.19 13.40
CA TRP A 19 -28.11 15.04 14.30
C TRP A 19 -27.52 13.63 14.26
N LEU A 20 -28.37 12.61 14.24
CA LEU A 20 -27.94 11.20 14.14
C LEU A 20 -27.19 10.94 12.83
N LEU A 21 -27.67 11.50 11.72
CA LEU A 21 -26.98 11.41 10.43
C LEU A 21 -25.61 12.08 10.47
N MET A 22 -25.50 13.26 11.09
CA MET A 22 -24.21 13.91 11.36
C MET A 22 -23.29 13.04 12.24
N ALA A 23 -23.81 12.45 13.32
CA ALA A 23 -23.02 11.59 14.20
C ALA A 23 -22.51 10.34 13.47
N VAL A 24 -23.34 9.72 12.64
CA VAL A 24 -22.95 8.56 11.81
C VAL A 24 -21.88 8.95 10.78
N CYS A 25 -22.04 10.07 10.07
CA CYS A 25 -21.09 10.49 9.04
C CYS A 25 -19.73 10.91 9.60
N PHE A 26 -19.70 11.69 10.69
CA PHE A 26 -18.47 12.27 11.22
C PHE A 26 -17.79 11.40 12.29
N VAL A 27 -18.52 10.50 12.94
CA VAL A 27 -17.97 9.63 14.00
C VAL A 27 -18.11 8.16 13.66
N GLY A 28 -19.30 7.71 13.23
CA GLY A 28 -19.58 6.30 12.94
C GLY A 28 -18.71 5.70 11.82
N ILE A 29 -18.77 6.29 10.62
CA ILE A 29 -18.00 5.80 9.45
C ILE A 29 -16.49 5.83 9.71
N PRO A 30 -15.89 6.92 10.23
CA PRO A 30 -14.45 6.92 10.54
C PRO A 30 -14.06 5.93 11.63
N ALA A 31 -14.89 5.75 12.67
CA ALA A 31 -14.63 4.75 13.70
C ALA A 31 -14.65 3.31 13.13
N MET A 32 -15.56 3.02 12.21
CA MET A 32 -15.60 1.74 11.47
C MET A 32 -14.35 1.54 10.61
N LEU A 33 -13.86 2.59 9.93
CA LEU A 33 -12.61 2.53 9.16
C LEU A 33 -11.40 2.25 10.06
N ILE A 34 -11.32 2.89 11.24
CA ILE A 34 -10.25 2.62 12.21
C ILE A 34 -10.32 1.19 12.73
N PHE A 35 -11.53 0.71 13.08
CA PHE A 35 -11.75 -0.67 13.50
C PHE A 35 -11.23 -1.66 12.44
N THR A 36 -11.66 -1.50 11.19
CA THR A 36 -11.25 -2.39 10.10
C THR A 36 -9.74 -2.32 9.84
N ALA A 37 -9.12 -1.13 9.93
CA ALA A 37 -7.67 -0.99 9.78
C ALA A 37 -6.88 -1.72 10.87
N VAL A 38 -7.29 -1.60 12.14
CA VAL A 38 -6.61 -2.25 13.27
C VAL A 38 -6.84 -3.76 13.26
N ASP A 39 -8.06 -4.23 12.95
CA ASP A 39 -8.31 -5.67 12.78
C ASP A 39 -7.41 -6.22 11.68
N ARG A 40 -7.36 -5.54 10.52
CA ARG A 40 -6.51 -5.93 9.39
C ARG A 40 -5.04 -6.03 9.75
N TYR A 41 -4.52 -5.09 10.55
CA TYR A 41 -3.16 -5.12 11.07
C TYR A 41 -2.90 -6.37 11.91
N CYS A 42 -3.79 -6.71 12.85
CA CYS A 42 -3.67 -7.95 13.63
C CYS A 42 -3.65 -9.20 12.74
N GLN A 43 -4.48 -9.25 11.68
CA GLN A 43 -4.47 -10.40 10.76
C GLN A 43 -3.17 -10.51 9.97
N LEU A 44 -2.58 -9.38 9.56
CA LEU A 44 -1.33 -9.34 8.82
C LEU A 44 -0.17 -9.90 9.66
N VAL A 45 -0.10 -9.54 10.96
CA VAL A 45 0.91 -10.08 11.89
C VAL A 45 0.77 -11.59 12.06
N GLU A 46 -0.45 -12.12 12.16
CA GLU A 46 -0.67 -13.57 12.23
C GLU A 46 -0.32 -14.30 10.92
N LEU A 47 -0.62 -13.69 9.77
CA LEU A 47 -0.26 -14.23 8.46
C LEU A 47 1.27 -14.30 8.28
N GLU A 48 2.00 -13.29 8.75
CA GLU A 48 3.47 -13.26 8.75
C GLU A 48 4.04 -14.37 9.64
N LEU A 49 3.48 -14.55 10.84
CA LEU A 49 3.84 -15.65 11.74
C LEU A 49 3.61 -17.04 11.11
N GLY A 50 2.50 -17.22 10.39
CA GLY A 50 2.18 -18.46 9.69
C GLY A 50 3.12 -18.75 8.53
N LYS A 51 3.59 -17.70 7.82
CA LYS A 51 4.65 -17.82 6.81
C LYS A 51 5.95 -18.27 7.48
N ASP A 52 6.40 -17.58 8.53
CA ASP A 52 7.65 -17.90 9.26
C ASP A 52 7.68 -19.33 9.80
N LEU A 53 6.55 -19.83 10.30
CA LEU A 53 6.43 -21.22 10.74
C LEU A 53 6.66 -22.19 9.58
N LYS A 54 6.03 -21.93 8.44
CA LYS A 54 6.16 -22.78 7.25
C LYS A 54 7.60 -22.78 6.74
N MET A 55 8.27 -21.62 6.76
CA MET A 55 9.69 -21.48 6.42
C MET A 55 10.58 -22.32 7.31
N SER A 56 10.37 -22.19 8.61
CA SER A 56 11.14 -22.93 9.57
C SER A 56 10.90 -24.45 9.45
N LEU A 57 9.67 -24.87 9.14
CA LEU A 57 9.32 -26.28 8.92
C LEU A 57 9.96 -26.84 7.64
N GLN A 58 9.89 -26.13 6.52
CA GLN A 58 10.52 -26.57 5.27
C GLN A 58 12.04 -26.69 5.44
N GLN A 59 12.66 -25.74 6.14
CA GLN A 59 14.08 -25.81 6.44
C GLN A 59 14.40 -27.00 7.39
N ALA A 60 13.56 -27.27 8.39
CA ALA A 60 13.70 -28.43 9.27
C ALA A 60 13.60 -29.75 8.47
N LEU A 61 12.62 -29.86 7.58
CA LEU A 61 12.43 -31.01 6.71
C LEU A 61 13.64 -31.21 5.80
N ARG A 62 14.14 -30.12 5.22
CA ARG A 62 15.32 -30.12 4.34
C ARG A 62 16.55 -30.66 5.06
N GLU A 63 16.81 -30.21 6.29
CA GLU A 63 17.95 -30.69 7.06
C GLU A 63 17.78 -32.14 7.52
N THR A 64 16.58 -32.51 7.99
CA THR A 64 16.29 -33.87 8.48
C THR A 64 16.24 -34.94 7.39
N SER A 65 15.84 -34.58 6.16
CA SER A 65 15.84 -35.50 5.01
C SER A 65 17.21 -36.11 4.70
N GLN A 66 18.30 -35.39 5.01
CA GLN A 66 19.67 -35.91 4.86
C GLN A 66 19.96 -37.09 5.81
N GLY A 67 19.24 -37.15 6.93
CA GLY A 67 19.33 -38.23 7.91
C GLY A 67 18.41 -39.42 7.62
N ALA A 68 17.54 -39.34 6.61
CA ALA A 68 16.58 -40.40 6.30
C ALA A 68 17.26 -41.69 5.79
N ASN A 69 18.33 -41.55 5.00
CA ASN A 69 19.23 -42.66 4.71
C ASN A 69 20.35 -42.71 5.75
N ILE A 70 20.17 -43.55 6.78
CA ILE A 70 21.08 -43.68 7.91
C ILE A 70 22.49 -44.14 7.49
N SER A 71 22.61 -44.99 6.47
CA SER A 71 23.91 -45.46 5.94
C SER A 71 24.74 -44.27 5.45
N ASN A 72 24.12 -43.41 4.64
CA ASN A 72 24.77 -42.24 4.08
C ASN A 72 25.08 -41.19 5.15
N TYR A 73 24.15 -40.98 6.09
CA TYR A 73 24.35 -40.07 7.21
C TYR A 73 25.56 -40.48 8.07
N LEU A 74 25.66 -41.75 8.45
CA LEU A 74 26.75 -42.26 9.28
C LEU A 74 28.09 -42.18 8.54
N ALA A 75 28.16 -42.63 7.29
CA ALA A 75 29.37 -42.54 6.47
C ALA A 75 29.87 -41.10 6.33
N LYS A 76 28.96 -40.15 6.04
CA LYS A 76 29.28 -38.72 5.92
C LYS A 76 29.72 -38.12 7.25
N ASN A 77 29.04 -38.44 8.36
CA ASN A 77 29.37 -37.89 9.68
C ASN A 77 30.75 -38.39 10.14
N LEU A 78 31.01 -39.70 10.04
CA LEU A 78 32.32 -40.30 10.32
C LEU A 78 33.43 -39.62 9.52
N ASP A 79 33.25 -39.50 8.20
CA ASP A 79 34.21 -38.89 7.30
C ASP A 79 34.53 -37.44 7.67
N GLN A 80 33.49 -36.62 7.92
CA GLN A 80 33.64 -35.22 8.28
C GLN A 80 34.32 -35.03 9.65
N GLN A 81 33.93 -35.80 10.67
CA GLN A 81 34.51 -35.67 12.00
C GLN A 81 35.95 -36.15 12.05
N LEU A 82 36.26 -37.30 11.43
CA LEU A 82 37.63 -37.80 11.36
C LEU A 82 38.54 -36.89 10.54
N HIS A 83 38.02 -36.27 9.48
CA HIS A 83 38.74 -35.23 8.74
C HIS A 83 38.99 -33.98 9.59
N ASN A 84 37.98 -33.50 10.35
CA ASN A 84 38.16 -32.36 11.26
C ASN A 84 39.20 -32.66 12.34
N PHE A 85 39.19 -33.87 12.91
CA PHE A 85 40.23 -34.32 13.84
C PHE A 85 41.62 -34.34 13.19
N SER A 86 41.72 -34.73 11.91
CA SER A 86 42.97 -34.67 11.16
C SER A 86 43.47 -33.25 10.95
N ILE A 87 42.59 -32.29 10.65
CA ILE A 87 42.96 -30.87 10.47
C ILE A 87 43.41 -30.27 11.80
N ASN A 88 42.68 -30.57 12.89
CA ASN A 88 42.95 -30.04 14.22
C ASN A 88 44.04 -30.80 14.99
N GLN A 89 44.67 -31.81 14.37
CA GLN A 89 45.70 -32.67 14.98
C GLN A 89 45.27 -33.28 16.33
N ALA A 90 44.04 -33.79 16.40
CA ALA A 90 43.50 -34.39 17.62
C ALA A 90 44.30 -35.64 18.07
N SER A 91 44.39 -35.80 19.39
CA SER A 91 45.07 -36.93 20.04
C SER A 91 44.32 -38.26 19.83
N ASP A 92 45.03 -39.39 19.91
CA ASP A 92 44.40 -40.72 19.82
C ASP A 92 43.33 -40.93 20.90
N SER A 93 43.56 -40.41 22.12
CA SER A 93 42.60 -40.48 23.22
C SER A 93 41.29 -39.74 22.94
N GLU A 94 41.35 -38.58 22.28
CA GLU A 94 40.14 -37.80 21.94
C GLU A 94 39.30 -38.52 20.88
N ILE A 95 39.95 -39.09 19.86
CA ILE A 95 39.28 -39.84 18.79
C ILE A 95 38.62 -41.11 19.36
N ILE A 96 39.34 -41.85 20.21
CA ILE A 96 38.82 -43.07 20.86
C ILE A 96 37.64 -42.72 21.78
N SER A 97 37.76 -41.66 22.58
CA SER A 97 36.67 -41.22 23.46
C SER A 97 35.43 -40.81 22.67
N TRP A 98 35.59 -40.17 21.50
CA TRP A 98 34.48 -39.85 20.61
C TRP A 98 33.83 -41.11 20.03
N LEU A 99 34.61 -42.07 19.53
CA LEU A 99 34.10 -43.34 18.99
C LEU A 99 33.34 -44.16 20.05
N GLU A 100 33.83 -44.21 21.29
CA GLU A 100 33.13 -44.91 22.39
C GLU A 100 31.85 -44.17 22.81
N ASN A 101 31.81 -42.83 22.73
CA ASN A 101 30.59 -42.08 22.95
C ASN A 101 29.56 -42.34 21.83
N GLU A 102 30.00 -42.31 20.58
CA GLU A 102 29.15 -42.64 19.42
C GLU A 102 28.59 -44.06 19.53
N ARG A 103 29.41 -45.04 19.92
CA ARG A 103 28.97 -46.41 20.18
C ARG A 103 27.84 -46.49 21.21
N LYS A 104 27.93 -45.74 22.31
CA LYS A 104 26.86 -45.68 23.33
C LYS A 104 25.59 -45.05 22.78
N THR A 105 25.71 -43.99 21.98
CA THR A 105 24.55 -43.32 21.37
C THR A 105 23.85 -44.15 20.28
N LEU A 106 24.56 -45.11 19.69
CA LEU A 106 24.07 -46.02 18.65
C LEU A 106 23.72 -47.40 19.22
N ASP A 107 23.31 -47.49 20.49
CA ASP A 107 22.90 -48.73 21.17
C ASP A 107 23.90 -49.90 21.01
N ASN A 108 25.20 -49.60 21.03
CA ASN A 108 26.31 -50.56 20.83
C ASN A 108 26.36 -51.25 19.46
N CYS A 109 25.69 -50.73 18.44
CA CYS A 109 25.73 -51.27 17.07
C CYS A 109 27.03 -50.91 16.29
N LEU A 110 28.02 -50.29 16.94
CA LEU A 110 29.28 -49.83 16.33
C LEU A 110 30.48 -50.56 16.93
N SER A 111 31.34 -51.10 16.06
CA SER A 111 32.67 -51.61 16.42
C SER A 111 33.73 -51.00 15.51
N TYR A 112 35.00 -50.94 15.92
CA TYR A 112 36.07 -50.33 15.13
C TYR A 112 37.43 -51.01 15.34
N MET A 113 38.31 -50.83 14.35
CA MET A 113 39.73 -51.16 14.37
C MET A 113 40.52 -49.98 13.77
N ILE A 114 41.60 -49.57 14.43
CA ILE A 114 42.45 -48.47 14.02
C ILE A 114 43.90 -48.96 13.92
N TRP A 115 44.53 -48.71 12.78
CA TRP A 115 45.96 -49.00 12.56
C TRP A 115 46.76 -47.73 12.31
N ASP A 116 48.04 -47.77 12.63
CA ASP A 116 49.02 -46.78 12.16
C ASP A 116 49.48 -47.08 10.71
N SER A 117 50.34 -46.23 10.16
CA SER A 117 50.93 -46.39 8.83
C SER A 117 51.82 -47.64 8.66
N ALA A 118 52.26 -48.26 9.76
CA ALA A 118 53.07 -49.47 9.75
C ALA A 118 52.23 -50.76 9.85
N GLY A 119 50.90 -50.64 10.01
CA GLY A 119 49.99 -51.76 10.22
C GLY A 119 49.96 -52.25 11.67
N THR A 120 50.41 -51.44 12.63
CA THR A 120 50.30 -51.72 14.06
C THR A 120 48.95 -51.23 14.61
N SER A 121 48.22 -52.11 15.30
CA SER A 121 46.93 -51.78 15.93
C SER A 121 47.11 -50.72 17.02
N ILE A 122 46.44 -49.57 16.88
CA ILE A 122 46.37 -48.50 17.88
C ILE A 122 45.25 -48.79 18.89
N ALA A 123 44.04 -49.07 18.41
CA ALA A 123 42.87 -49.36 19.24
C ALA A 123 41.85 -50.20 18.46
N HIS A 124 41.15 -51.09 19.16
CA HIS A 124 40.05 -51.90 18.61
C HIS A 124 39.09 -52.32 19.74
N ASN A 125 37.84 -52.57 19.41
CA ASN A 125 36.83 -53.09 20.34
C ASN A 125 36.12 -54.37 19.86
N THR A 126 36.71 -55.01 18.84
CA THR A 126 36.26 -56.27 18.23
C THR A 126 36.92 -57.48 18.89
N SER A 127 36.27 -58.66 18.81
CA SER A 127 36.83 -59.92 19.33
C SER A 127 37.95 -60.54 18.47
N ALA A 128 38.21 -59.99 17.29
CA ALA A 128 39.23 -60.49 16.36
C ALA A 128 40.61 -59.86 16.60
N ASP A 129 41.68 -60.65 16.47
CA ASP A 129 43.07 -60.19 16.59
C ASP A 129 43.51 -59.39 15.35
N PRO A 130 43.70 -58.06 15.43
CA PRO A 130 44.05 -57.21 14.28
C PRO A 130 45.48 -57.44 13.77
N GLN A 131 46.30 -58.21 14.48
CA GLN A 131 47.68 -58.55 14.10
C GLN A 131 47.82 -59.91 13.41
N SER A 132 46.73 -60.66 13.26
CA SER A 132 46.76 -61.97 12.61
C SER A 132 47.19 -61.88 11.12
N PRO A 133 47.71 -62.96 10.53
CA PRO A 133 48.12 -62.97 9.12
C PRO A 133 47.00 -62.58 8.15
N ASP A 134 45.77 -62.96 8.46
CA ASP A 134 44.60 -62.66 7.63
C ASP A 134 44.20 -61.17 7.75
N TRP A 135 44.29 -60.57 8.95
CA TRP A 135 44.00 -59.14 9.16
C TRP A 135 45.11 -58.21 8.63
N ARG A 136 46.37 -58.66 8.60
CA ARG A 136 47.45 -57.94 7.90
C ARG A 136 47.21 -57.84 6.41
N GLU A 137 46.65 -58.89 5.82
CA GLU A 137 46.25 -58.89 4.40
C GLU A 137 45.10 -57.90 4.16
N VAL A 138 44.10 -57.88 5.06
CA VAL A 138 43.00 -56.90 5.04
C VAL A 138 43.51 -55.46 5.17
N PHE A 139 44.43 -55.18 6.09
CA PHE A 139 45.05 -53.86 6.23
C PHE A 139 45.76 -53.42 4.94
N SER A 140 46.54 -54.32 4.34
CA SER A 140 47.25 -54.06 3.08
C SER A 140 46.29 -53.79 1.93
N GLU A 141 45.15 -54.47 1.87
CA GLU A 141 44.14 -54.25 0.83
C GLU A 141 43.38 -52.93 1.04
N ILE A 142 42.84 -52.69 2.24
CA ILE A 142 42.03 -51.51 2.55
C ILE A 142 42.87 -50.23 2.43
N SER A 143 44.10 -50.22 2.93
CA SER A 143 45.00 -49.05 2.81
C SER A 143 45.29 -48.65 1.36
N GLN A 144 45.20 -49.58 0.40
CA GLN A 144 45.38 -49.33 -1.03
C GLN A 144 44.07 -48.97 -1.75
N ALA A 145 42.93 -49.34 -1.16
CA ALA A 145 41.59 -49.14 -1.69
C ALA A 145 40.90 -47.87 -1.15
N CYS A 146 41.40 -47.29 -0.05
CA CYS A 146 40.84 -46.06 0.52
C CYS A 146 40.85 -44.89 -0.47
N TYR A 147 39.82 -44.04 -0.35
CA TYR A 147 39.64 -42.88 -1.20
C TYR A 147 40.69 -41.79 -0.90
N GLY A 148 41.61 -41.54 -1.85
CA GLY A 148 42.68 -40.55 -1.71
C GLY A 148 42.30 -39.09 -2.02
N GLY A 149 41.02 -38.74 -1.98
CA GLY A 149 40.54 -37.38 -2.30
C GLY A 149 40.47 -36.45 -1.08
N ARG A 150 40.75 -35.15 -1.34
CA ARG A 150 40.98 -34.03 -0.40
C ARG A 150 42.27 -34.06 0.44
N ASN A 151 42.88 -35.21 0.70
CA ASN A 151 44.25 -35.30 1.20
C ASN A 151 44.98 -36.49 0.59
N SER A 152 46.20 -36.24 0.13
CA SER A 152 47.04 -37.17 -0.60
C SER A 152 47.67 -38.23 0.33
N LEU A 153 47.09 -39.43 0.34
CA LEU A 153 47.83 -40.65 0.62
C LEU A 153 47.53 -41.64 -0.50
N ARG A 154 48.18 -41.42 -1.66
CA ARG A 154 48.46 -42.55 -2.54
C ARG A 154 49.67 -43.26 -1.94
N VAL A 155 49.45 -44.43 -1.34
CA VAL A 155 50.55 -45.37 -1.12
C VAL A 155 50.97 -45.85 -2.51
N THR A 156 51.96 -45.17 -3.09
CA THR A 156 52.70 -45.68 -4.25
C THR A 156 53.99 -46.33 -3.73
N PRO A 157 54.28 -47.59 -4.10
CA PRO A 157 53.58 -48.44 -5.07
C PRO A 157 52.59 -49.45 -4.44
N LYS A 158 51.47 -49.71 -5.14
CA LYS A 158 50.46 -50.73 -4.79
C LYS A 158 51.08 -52.14 -4.76
N VAL A 159 50.72 -52.95 -3.76
CA VAL A 159 51.24 -54.30 -3.48
C VAL A 159 50.17 -55.36 -3.77
N LYS A 160 50.54 -56.49 -4.39
CA LYS A 160 49.64 -57.62 -4.66
C LYS A 160 49.14 -58.25 -3.36
N THR A 161 47.82 -58.27 -3.18
CA THR A 161 47.11 -58.83 -2.02
C THR A 161 46.37 -60.12 -2.38
N ASP A 162 46.24 -61.02 -1.40
CA ASP A 162 45.45 -62.26 -1.52
C ASP A 162 43.98 -62.00 -1.21
N LEU A 163 43.20 -61.64 -2.24
CA LEU A 163 41.77 -61.38 -2.13
C LEU A 163 40.97 -62.56 -1.55
N SER A 164 41.47 -63.80 -1.65
CA SER A 164 40.78 -64.97 -1.08
C SER A 164 40.81 -64.95 0.45
N ARG A 165 41.91 -64.47 1.06
CA ARG A 165 42.03 -64.25 2.51
C ARG A 165 41.19 -63.07 2.95
N VAL A 166 41.23 -61.97 2.20
CA VAL A 166 40.43 -60.77 2.48
C VAL A 166 38.93 -61.11 2.49
N ARG A 167 38.44 -61.85 1.48
CA ARG A 167 37.04 -62.30 1.40
C ARG A 167 36.63 -63.28 2.49
N ARG A 168 37.56 -64.09 3.02
CA ARG A 168 37.28 -64.99 4.15
C ARG A 168 36.99 -64.20 5.43
N VAL A 169 37.67 -63.07 5.62
CA VAL A 169 37.54 -62.22 6.81
C VAL A 169 36.38 -61.25 6.68
N LEU A 170 36.36 -60.42 5.64
CA LEU A 170 35.38 -59.34 5.47
C LEU A 170 34.04 -59.85 4.95
N GLY A 171 34.06 -60.83 4.05
CA GLY A 171 32.88 -61.39 3.42
C GLY A 171 33.11 -61.78 1.96
N PRO A 172 32.33 -62.74 1.44
CA PRO A 172 32.56 -63.33 0.13
C PRO A 172 32.39 -62.33 -1.03
N GLN A 173 31.65 -61.23 -0.82
CA GLN A 173 31.30 -60.27 -1.86
C GLN A 173 32.24 -59.05 -1.90
N TYR A 174 33.39 -59.09 -1.22
CA TYR A 174 34.32 -57.96 -1.20
C TYR A 174 34.94 -57.65 -2.58
N VAL A 175 34.92 -56.35 -2.94
CA VAL A 175 35.61 -55.75 -4.09
C VAL A 175 36.24 -54.42 -3.64
N SER A 176 37.47 -54.14 -4.06
CA SER A 176 38.27 -52.98 -3.60
C SER A 176 37.55 -51.64 -3.77
N ASN A 177 36.84 -51.43 -4.89
CA ASN A 177 36.10 -50.18 -5.15
C ASN A 177 34.97 -49.91 -4.13
N MET A 178 34.44 -50.93 -3.46
CA MET A 178 33.39 -50.72 -2.44
C MET A 178 33.90 -49.89 -1.27
N VAL A 179 35.17 -50.07 -0.89
CA VAL A 179 35.81 -49.33 0.20
C VAL A 179 36.08 -47.89 -0.22
N GLU A 180 36.49 -47.68 -1.46
CA GLU A 180 36.65 -46.35 -2.04
C GLU A 180 35.34 -45.55 -1.87
N ASP A 181 34.20 -46.19 -2.14
CA ASP A 181 32.88 -45.56 -2.07
C ASP A 181 32.38 -45.20 -0.66
N SER A 182 32.99 -45.76 0.39
CA SER A 182 32.56 -45.53 1.78
C SER A 182 32.87 -44.13 2.30
N ALA A 183 33.99 -43.57 1.85
CA ALA A 183 34.39 -42.19 2.13
C ALA A 183 34.42 -41.31 0.89
N ASN A 184 33.93 -41.83 -0.24
CA ASN A 184 33.77 -41.05 -1.47
C ASN A 184 32.60 -40.08 -1.29
N PRO A 185 32.83 -38.76 -1.38
CA PRO A 185 31.76 -37.78 -1.21
C PRO A 185 30.65 -37.84 -2.27
N LYS A 186 30.87 -38.61 -3.34
CA LYS A 186 29.90 -38.87 -4.41
C LYS A 186 28.76 -39.79 -3.98
N THR A 187 29.07 -40.74 -3.12
CA THR A 187 28.22 -41.92 -2.88
C THR A 187 27.93 -42.14 -1.41
N TYR A 188 28.83 -41.71 -0.50
CA TYR A 188 28.79 -41.92 0.96
C TYR A 188 27.85 -43.05 1.34
N SER A 189 28.34 -44.29 1.36
CA SER A 189 27.53 -45.45 1.68
C SER A 189 28.36 -46.42 2.50
N LEU A 190 27.75 -47.02 3.52
CA LEU A 190 28.36 -48.16 4.19
C LEU A 190 28.48 -49.32 3.18
N CYS A 191 29.62 -49.99 3.16
CA CYS A 191 29.87 -51.14 2.31
C CYS A 191 29.07 -52.34 2.83
N CYS A 192 28.19 -52.87 1.98
CA CYS A 192 27.56 -54.17 2.21
C CYS A 192 28.41 -55.27 1.57
N ILE A 193 29.04 -56.13 2.38
CA ILE A 193 29.95 -57.19 1.90
C ILE A 193 29.29 -58.58 1.96
N ASP A 194 28.03 -58.60 2.38
CA ASP A 194 27.16 -59.77 2.44
C ASP A 194 25.71 -59.34 2.28
N SER A 195 25.13 -59.58 1.11
CA SER A 195 23.73 -59.29 0.79
C SER A 195 22.73 -60.02 1.69
N ALA A 196 23.13 -61.10 2.36
CA ALA A 196 22.29 -61.78 3.34
C ALA A 196 22.29 -61.08 4.73
N PHE A 197 23.01 -59.97 4.88
CA PHE A 197 23.18 -59.21 6.11
C PHE A 197 23.61 -60.07 7.32
N ARG A 198 24.39 -61.14 7.09
CA ARG A 198 24.97 -61.97 8.17
C ARG A 198 26.32 -61.44 8.64
N ARG A 199 26.92 -60.52 7.87
CA ARG A 199 28.16 -59.80 8.20
C ARG A 199 27.85 -58.31 8.43
N PRO A 200 28.65 -57.63 9.27
CA PRO A 200 28.47 -56.20 9.51
C PRO A 200 28.72 -55.36 8.26
N LEU A 201 28.07 -54.20 8.20
CA LEU A 201 28.37 -53.17 7.21
C LEU A 201 29.69 -52.49 7.56
N ILE A 202 30.46 -52.07 6.56
CA ILE A 202 31.81 -51.55 6.78
C ILE A 202 31.95 -50.11 6.28
N TRP A 203 32.68 -49.29 7.02
CA TRP A 203 33.20 -48.01 6.56
C TRP A 203 34.72 -47.97 6.77
N ALA A 204 35.48 -47.49 5.79
CA ALA A 204 36.92 -47.37 5.97
C ALA A 204 37.54 -46.19 5.23
N ASN A 205 38.45 -45.48 5.90
CA ASN A 205 39.26 -44.43 5.28
C ASN A 205 40.57 -44.21 6.04
N SER A 206 41.49 -43.46 5.44
CA SER A 206 42.75 -43.07 6.07
C SER A 206 42.83 -41.56 6.32
N TYR A 207 43.21 -41.17 7.54
CA TYR A 207 43.42 -39.77 7.94
C TYR A 207 44.66 -39.66 8.83
N ALA A 208 45.49 -38.61 8.65
CA ALA A 208 46.69 -38.36 9.45
C ALA A 208 47.59 -39.61 9.69
N ASN A 209 47.90 -40.37 8.64
CA ASN A 209 48.67 -41.63 8.70
C ASN A 209 48.04 -42.75 9.55
N ARG A 210 46.74 -42.69 9.83
CA ARG A 210 45.97 -43.74 10.50
C ARG A 210 44.94 -44.33 9.55
N LEU A 211 44.73 -45.64 9.61
CA LEU A 211 43.67 -46.34 8.89
C LEU A 211 42.52 -46.65 9.86
N TYR A 212 41.31 -46.24 9.50
CA TYR A 212 40.10 -46.49 10.27
C TYR A 212 39.24 -47.52 9.55
N LEU A 213 38.84 -48.57 10.27
CA LEU A 213 37.87 -49.55 9.81
C LEU A 213 36.76 -49.68 10.84
N ILE A 214 35.55 -49.31 10.46
CA ILE A 214 34.37 -49.26 11.34
C ILE A 214 33.34 -50.25 10.84
N PHE A 215 32.77 -51.02 11.77
CA PHE A 215 31.76 -52.04 11.55
C PHE A 215 30.45 -51.61 12.17
N PHE A 216 29.37 -51.77 11.43
CA PHE A 216 28.01 -51.49 11.88
C PHE A 216 27.14 -52.74 11.80
N ASP A 217 26.36 -52.98 12.86
CA ASP A 217 25.31 -54.01 12.85
C ASP A 217 24.22 -53.61 11.83
N PRO A 218 23.80 -54.51 10.91
CA PRO A 218 22.72 -54.24 9.96
C PRO A 218 21.41 -53.74 10.58
N ALA A 219 21.13 -54.02 11.87
CA ALA A 219 19.98 -53.49 12.59
C ALA A 219 19.90 -51.96 12.60
N ILE A 220 21.05 -51.26 12.48
CA ILE A 220 21.12 -49.80 12.47
C ILE A 220 20.36 -49.17 11.29
N LEU A 221 20.15 -49.92 10.20
CA LEU A 221 19.44 -49.46 9.01
C LEU A 221 17.98 -49.05 9.28
N LYS A 222 17.38 -49.52 10.38
CA LYS A 222 16.00 -49.19 10.80
C LYS A 222 15.92 -48.05 11.83
N SER A 223 17.04 -47.44 12.18
CA SER A 223 17.13 -46.45 13.26
C SER A 223 16.82 -45.02 12.78
N ASP A 224 16.04 -44.29 13.58
CA ASP A 224 15.71 -42.87 13.33
C ASP A 224 16.77 -41.89 13.88
N VAL A 225 17.92 -42.39 14.37
CA VAL A 225 18.94 -41.59 15.07
C VAL A 225 19.47 -40.45 14.21
N GLY A 226 19.67 -40.67 12.91
CA GLY A 226 20.14 -39.63 11.98
C GLY A 226 19.17 -38.44 11.89
N ILE A 227 17.88 -38.74 11.74
CA ILE A 227 16.81 -37.73 11.67
C ILE A 227 16.70 -36.98 12.99
N LYS A 228 16.69 -37.69 14.13
CA LYS A 228 16.57 -37.10 15.47
C LYS A 228 17.70 -36.12 15.78
N ARG A 229 18.96 -36.49 15.52
CA ARG A 229 20.13 -35.63 15.79
C ARG A 229 20.13 -34.36 14.95
N LEU A 230 19.76 -34.46 13.66
CA LEU A 230 19.65 -33.30 12.78
C LEU A 230 18.52 -32.37 13.23
N LEU A 231 17.36 -32.91 13.60
CA LEU A 231 16.24 -32.10 14.09
C LEU A 231 16.53 -31.44 15.44
N GLU A 232 17.23 -32.14 16.34
CA GLU A 232 17.66 -31.59 17.63
C GLU A 232 18.59 -30.40 17.44
N ASN A 233 19.62 -30.55 16.59
CA ASN A 233 20.54 -29.45 16.26
C ASN A 233 19.81 -28.26 15.62
N PHE A 234 18.83 -28.52 14.77
CA PHE A 234 17.99 -27.48 14.16
C PHE A 234 17.13 -26.71 15.17
N ALA A 235 16.62 -27.41 16.18
CA ALA A 235 15.70 -26.85 17.17
C ALA A 235 16.40 -26.06 18.29
N ARG A 236 17.71 -26.28 18.55
CA ARG A 236 18.44 -25.73 19.71
C ARG A 236 18.40 -24.20 19.85
N SER A 237 18.36 -23.46 18.74
CA SER A 237 18.43 -21.98 18.75
C SER A 237 17.14 -21.31 18.29
N ARG A 238 16.01 -22.04 18.26
CA ARG A 238 14.77 -21.57 17.67
C ARG A 238 13.61 -21.57 18.68
N PRO A 239 12.74 -20.53 18.66
CA PRO A 239 11.59 -20.44 19.55
C PRO A 239 10.43 -21.36 19.15
N GLN A 240 10.43 -21.90 17.92
CA GLN A 240 9.41 -22.84 17.47
C GLN A 240 9.63 -24.23 18.07
N LEU A 241 8.53 -24.92 18.36
CA LEU A 241 8.51 -26.32 18.74
C LEU A 241 8.68 -27.19 17.49
N PHE A 242 9.66 -28.08 17.47
CA PHE A 242 9.85 -29.05 16.39
C PHE A 242 9.73 -30.48 16.90
N GLY A 243 9.35 -31.43 16.04
CA GLY A 243 9.41 -32.83 16.38
C GLY A 243 9.02 -33.77 15.25
N LEU A 244 8.98 -35.06 15.59
CA LEU A 244 8.59 -36.16 14.72
C LEU A 244 7.33 -36.81 15.25
N PHE A 245 6.45 -37.24 14.37
CA PHE A 245 5.36 -38.14 14.74
C PHE A 245 5.12 -39.20 13.68
N ARG A 246 4.61 -40.36 14.11
CA ARG A 246 4.14 -41.43 13.21
C ARG A 246 2.61 -41.41 13.17
N PRO A 247 1.97 -41.29 11.99
CA PRO A 247 0.51 -41.19 11.89
C PRO A 247 -0.23 -42.36 12.56
N ASP A 248 0.31 -43.57 12.43
CA ASP A 248 -0.31 -44.81 12.91
C ASP A 248 0.06 -45.20 14.34
N ALA A 249 0.92 -44.43 15.02
CA ALA A 249 1.37 -44.75 16.37
C ALA A 249 0.66 -43.93 17.46
N ASP A 250 0.73 -44.41 18.70
CA ASP A 250 0.33 -43.66 19.90
C ASP A 250 1.40 -42.62 20.30
N VAL A 251 1.35 -42.11 21.53
CA VAL A 251 2.33 -41.13 22.06
C VAL A 251 3.78 -41.61 21.95
N SER A 252 4.02 -42.93 21.92
CA SER A 252 5.34 -43.52 21.68
C SER A 252 5.93 -43.18 20.31
N GLY A 253 5.08 -42.86 19.33
CA GLY A 253 5.50 -42.39 18.01
C GLY A 253 5.78 -40.89 17.95
N LEU A 254 5.50 -40.13 19.00
CA LEU A 254 5.75 -38.69 19.08
C LEU A 254 7.10 -38.42 19.77
N TRP A 255 7.98 -37.69 19.10
CA TRP A 255 9.27 -37.27 19.64
C TRP A 255 9.49 -35.78 19.40
N SER A 256 10.03 -35.07 20.39
CA SER A 256 10.36 -33.64 20.30
C SER A 256 11.64 -33.37 21.09
N PRO A 257 12.56 -32.51 20.61
CA PRO A 257 13.72 -32.05 21.37
C PRO A 257 13.34 -31.29 22.65
N GLN A 258 12.21 -30.58 22.61
CA GLN A 258 11.70 -29.79 23.74
C GLN A 258 10.53 -30.52 24.43
N PRO A 259 10.40 -30.44 25.76
CA PRO A 259 9.31 -31.08 26.49
C PRO A 259 7.95 -30.49 26.09
N VAL A 260 7.00 -31.36 25.75
CA VAL A 260 5.64 -30.98 25.32
C VAL A 260 4.69 -31.06 26.51
N VAL A 261 4.02 -29.95 26.83
CA VAL A 261 3.11 -29.82 27.99
C VAL A 261 1.85 -30.71 27.89
N SER A 262 1.43 -31.11 26.68
CA SER A 262 0.29 -32.02 26.47
C SER A 262 0.46 -32.90 25.21
N PRO A 263 1.23 -34.00 25.29
CA PRO A 263 1.58 -34.84 24.14
C PRO A 263 0.38 -35.44 23.41
N GLN A 264 -0.65 -35.89 24.14
CA GLN A 264 -1.84 -36.52 23.55
C GLN A 264 -2.68 -35.53 22.73
N ASN A 265 -2.89 -34.32 23.25
CA ASN A 265 -3.67 -33.28 22.56
C ASN A 265 -2.93 -32.79 21.30
N LEU A 266 -1.60 -32.64 21.40
CA LEU A 266 -0.76 -32.32 20.25
C LEU A 266 -0.85 -33.42 19.18
N LEU A 267 -0.69 -34.69 19.55
CA LEU A 267 -0.76 -35.81 18.61
C LEU A 267 -2.11 -35.89 17.89
N ASN A 268 -3.23 -35.74 18.61
CA ASN A 268 -4.56 -35.77 17.98
C ASN A 268 -4.73 -34.65 16.94
N ARG A 269 -4.20 -33.45 17.22
CA ARG A 269 -4.22 -32.32 16.27
C ARG A 269 -3.31 -32.54 15.07
N LEU A 270 -2.13 -33.13 15.28
CA LEU A 270 -1.20 -33.49 14.20
C LEU A 270 -1.78 -34.58 13.28
N LYS A 271 -2.51 -35.56 13.83
CA LYS A 271 -3.22 -36.57 13.05
C LYS A 271 -4.37 -35.97 12.24
N GLN A 272 -5.12 -35.03 12.81
CA GLN A 272 -6.17 -34.30 12.10
C GLN A 272 -5.60 -33.53 10.90
N LEU A 273 -4.47 -32.85 11.11
CA LEU A 273 -3.71 -32.14 10.07
C LEU A 273 -3.31 -33.04 8.89
N ASP A 274 -2.72 -34.21 9.19
CA ASP A 274 -2.27 -35.17 8.16
C ASP A 274 -3.47 -35.77 7.40
N HIS A 275 -4.60 -36.01 8.09
CA HIS A 275 -5.83 -36.51 7.47
C HIS A 275 -6.49 -35.50 6.54
N ASP A 276 -6.58 -34.23 6.95
CA ASP A 276 -7.22 -33.16 6.18
C ASP A 276 -6.35 -32.71 4.98
N ALA A 277 -5.11 -33.22 4.85
CA ALA A 277 -4.10 -32.81 3.87
C ALA A 277 -3.88 -31.28 3.84
N THR A 278 -4.15 -30.61 4.96
CA THR A 278 -3.96 -29.17 5.10
C THR A 278 -2.56 -28.91 5.62
N SER A 279 -1.86 -27.93 5.05
CA SER A 279 -0.48 -27.64 5.45
C SER A 279 -0.40 -27.02 6.85
N ASN A 280 -1.45 -26.32 7.28
CA ASN A 280 -1.50 -25.55 8.52
C ASN A 280 -2.84 -25.74 9.23
N LEU A 281 -2.82 -25.84 10.55
CA LEU A 281 -4.01 -25.86 11.39
C LEU A 281 -3.84 -24.81 12.48
N GLU A 282 -4.81 -23.90 12.53
CA GLU A 282 -4.89 -22.88 13.54
C GLU A 282 -5.58 -23.43 14.78
N ALA A 283 -4.82 -23.64 15.85
CA ALA A 283 -5.37 -23.83 17.17
C ALA A 283 -5.59 -22.47 17.88
N GLU A 284 -6.27 -22.48 19.03
CA GLU A 284 -6.60 -21.27 19.80
C GLU A 284 -5.37 -20.43 20.15
N ASN A 285 -4.27 -21.08 20.56
CA ASN A 285 -3.04 -20.40 20.99
C ASN A 285 -1.78 -20.84 20.20
N LEU A 286 -1.90 -21.83 19.33
CA LEU A 286 -0.78 -22.41 18.60
C LEU A 286 -1.08 -22.44 17.10
N LEU A 287 -0.08 -22.16 16.28
CA LEU A 287 -0.11 -22.41 14.85
C LEU A 287 0.73 -23.66 14.60
N LEU A 288 0.14 -24.69 13.99
CA LEU A 288 0.77 -25.99 13.71
C LEU A 288 0.92 -26.19 12.20
N ALA A 289 2.03 -26.80 11.80
CA ALA A 289 2.27 -27.24 10.43
C ALA A 289 2.99 -28.60 10.43
N THR A 290 2.71 -29.42 9.41
CA THR A 290 3.31 -30.76 9.23
C THR A 290 3.90 -30.92 7.84
N ALA A 291 4.91 -31.79 7.73
CA ALA A 291 5.56 -32.12 6.47
C ALA A 291 5.90 -33.62 6.37
N PHE A 292 5.78 -34.16 5.16
CA PHE A 292 6.11 -35.56 4.84
C PHE A 292 7.62 -35.77 4.76
N LEU A 293 8.15 -36.78 5.46
CA LEU A 293 9.57 -37.16 5.43
C LEU A 293 9.78 -38.54 4.81
N THR A 294 9.17 -39.57 5.39
CA THR A 294 9.14 -40.95 4.88
C THR A 294 7.71 -41.50 5.01
N PRO A 295 7.36 -42.66 4.41
CA PRO A 295 6.01 -43.23 4.55
C PRO A 295 5.53 -43.26 6.00
N ASP A 296 6.42 -43.64 6.94
CA ASP A 296 6.10 -43.88 8.35
C ASP A 296 6.31 -42.65 9.26
N LEU A 297 7.00 -41.60 8.81
CA LEU A 297 7.40 -40.44 9.64
C LEU A 297 6.99 -39.10 9.03
N ARG A 298 6.56 -38.20 9.92
CA ARG A 298 6.26 -36.79 9.63
C ARG A 298 7.07 -35.88 10.55
N VAL A 299 7.46 -34.72 10.02
CA VAL A 299 8.04 -33.62 10.81
C VAL A 299 6.95 -32.60 11.11
N PHE A 300 6.91 -32.06 12.33
CA PHE A 300 5.99 -30.99 12.69
C PHE A 300 6.72 -29.77 13.25
N ALA A 301 6.10 -28.60 13.11
CA ALA A 301 6.51 -27.35 13.72
C ALA A 301 5.31 -26.65 14.38
N GLY A 302 5.55 -25.96 15.50
CA GLY A 302 4.54 -25.18 16.21
C GLY A 302 5.07 -23.85 16.75
N ILE A 303 4.26 -22.78 16.68
CA ILE A 303 4.56 -21.47 17.27
C ILE A 303 3.35 -20.90 18.02
N ASN A 304 3.59 -20.22 19.14
CA ASN A 304 2.53 -19.53 19.89
C ASN A 304 2.03 -18.29 19.12
N LYS A 305 0.72 -18.10 19.08
CA LYS A 305 0.11 -16.89 18.49
C LYS A 305 0.42 -15.66 19.34
N HIS A 306 0.65 -14.51 18.69
CA HIS A 306 0.88 -13.22 19.37
C HIS A 306 -0.40 -12.63 19.96
N TYR A 307 -1.54 -12.87 19.30
CA TYR A 307 -2.84 -12.37 19.72
C TYR A 307 -3.77 -13.56 19.93
N SER A 308 -4.45 -13.56 21.08
CA SER A 308 -5.60 -14.42 21.29
C SER A 308 -6.79 -13.94 20.45
N LYS A 309 -7.75 -14.84 20.22
CA LYS A 309 -9.00 -14.52 19.50
C LYS A 309 -9.78 -13.38 20.17
N GLN A 310 -9.65 -13.20 21.49
CA GLN A 310 -10.29 -12.13 22.25
C GLN A 310 -9.57 -10.78 22.05
N GLU A 311 -8.24 -10.77 22.12
CA GLU A 311 -7.45 -9.55 21.92
C GLU A 311 -7.62 -8.95 20.52
N ARG A 312 -7.77 -9.81 19.51
CA ARG A 312 -8.04 -9.39 18.13
C ARG A 312 -9.38 -8.65 17.96
N LEU A 313 -10.33 -8.84 18.88
CA LEU A 313 -11.56 -8.05 18.94
C LEU A 313 -11.40 -6.79 19.81
N ILE A 314 -10.65 -6.90 20.92
CA ILE A 314 -10.48 -5.81 21.89
C ILE A 314 -9.67 -4.65 21.31
N TYR A 315 -8.54 -4.91 20.64
CA TYR A 315 -7.68 -3.83 20.13
C TYR A 315 -8.38 -2.93 19.09
N PRO A 316 -9.08 -3.47 18.06
CA PRO A 316 -9.86 -2.64 17.14
C PRO A 316 -10.98 -1.86 17.83
N LEU A 317 -11.67 -2.50 18.78
CA LEU A 317 -12.76 -1.86 19.52
C LEU A 317 -12.25 -0.73 20.42
N ALA A 318 -11.11 -0.91 21.07
CA ALA A 318 -10.45 0.10 21.89
C ALA A 318 -10.01 1.31 21.04
N ALA A 319 -9.43 1.06 19.86
CA ALA A 319 -9.03 2.13 18.94
C ALA A 319 -10.23 2.93 18.40
N ALA A 320 -11.30 2.25 18.01
CA ALA A 320 -12.55 2.90 17.59
C ALA A 320 -13.21 3.70 18.74
N SER A 321 -13.18 3.16 19.96
CA SER A 321 -13.73 3.82 21.15
C SER A 321 -12.91 5.06 21.56
N LEU A 322 -11.58 4.99 21.44
CA LEU A 322 -10.70 6.14 21.67
C LEU A 322 -11.01 7.29 20.70
N PHE A 323 -11.20 6.96 19.40
CA PHE A 323 -11.59 7.95 18.40
C PHE A 323 -12.97 8.56 18.68
N ALA A 324 -13.96 7.73 19.04
CA ALA A 324 -15.29 8.21 19.43
C ALA A 324 -15.22 9.13 20.66
N GLY A 325 -14.36 8.81 21.63
CA GLY A 325 -14.07 9.66 22.79
C GLY A 325 -13.46 11.01 22.42
N LEU A 326 -12.52 11.05 21.47
CA LEU A 326 -11.95 12.30 20.95
C LEU A 326 -13.00 13.17 20.24
N MET A 327 -14.02 12.56 19.61
CA MET A 327 -15.10 13.27 18.92
C MET A 327 -16.26 13.69 19.84
N LEU A 328 -16.22 13.37 21.13
CA LEU A 328 -17.25 13.73 22.11
C LEU A 328 -17.54 15.25 22.16
N PRO A 329 -16.54 16.15 22.16
CA PRO A 329 -16.78 17.60 22.14
C PRO A 329 -17.58 18.06 20.90
N PHE A 330 -17.33 17.44 19.75
CA PHE A 330 -18.06 17.72 18.51
C PHE A 330 -19.51 17.22 18.57
N LEU A 331 -19.74 16.02 19.13
CA LEU A 331 -21.09 15.48 19.34
C LEU A 331 -21.90 16.35 20.31
N ILE A 332 -21.27 16.83 21.39
CA ILE A 332 -21.90 17.76 22.35
C ILE A 332 -22.20 19.10 21.68
N TYR A 333 -21.26 19.66 20.92
CA TYR A 333 -21.45 20.93 20.22
C TYR A 333 -22.58 20.85 19.18
N SER A 334 -22.58 19.81 18.36
CA SER A 334 -23.63 19.59 17.35
C SER A 334 -25.00 19.39 17.99
N TRP A 335 -25.11 18.59 19.06
CA TRP A 335 -26.35 18.38 19.80
C TRP A 335 -26.94 19.69 20.33
N ARG A 336 -26.09 20.57 20.88
CA ARG A 336 -26.53 21.87 21.42
C ARG A 336 -27.12 22.78 20.35
N ILE A 337 -26.66 22.66 19.10
CA ILE A 337 -27.12 23.49 17.99
C ILE A 337 -28.38 22.89 17.34
N THR A 338 -28.36 21.61 16.98
CA THR A 338 -29.47 20.98 16.22
C THR A 338 -30.68 20.66 17.08
N ILE A 339 -30.47 20.17 18.31
CA ILE A 339 -31.56 19.69 19.18
C ILE A 339 -31.89 20.73 20.25
N ALA A 340 -30.89 21.25 20.97
CA ALA A 340 -31.14 22.22 22.03
C ALA A 340 -31.40 23.66 21.53
N GLY A 341 -31.24 23.91 20.22
CA GLY A 341 -31.56 25.18 19.57
C GLY A 341 -30.75 26.37 20.07
N LYS A 342 -29.57 26.15 20.67
CA LYS A 342 -28.72 27.23 21.17
C LYS A 342 -27.91 27.85 20.01
N PRO A 343 -27.79 29.19 19.95
CA PRO A 343 -26.99 29.83 18.91
C PRO A 343 -25.53 29.37 19.02
N GLY A 344 -24.95 28.96 17.90
CA GLY A 344 -23.58 28.44 17.89
C GLY A 344 -22.56 29.56 18.15
N SER A 345 -21.62 29.31 19.07
CA SER A 345 -20.61 30.27 19.52
C SER A 345 -19.41 30.46 18.57
N ILE A 346 -19.26 29.59 17.57
CA ILE A 346 -18.12 29.57 16.65
C ILE A 346 -18.47 30.37 15.38
N SER A 347 -17.57 31.20 14.84
CA SER A 347 -17.83 31.93 13.59
C SER A 347 -17.99 30.99 12.37
N ILE A 348 -18.61 31.46 11.29
CA ILE A 348 -18.93 30.63 10.12
C ILE A 348 -17.67 30.08 9.41
N ARG A 349 -16.60 30.89 9.34
CA ARG A 349 -15.33 30.52 8.66
C ARG A 349 -14.70 29.22 9.18
N PRO A 350 -14.40 29.05 10.49
CA PRO A 350 -13.84 27.81 11.01
C PRO A 350 -14.80 26.61 10.93
N ARG A 351 -16.12 26.81 10.92
CA ARG A 351 -17.07 25.72 10.69
C ARG A 351 -16.98 25.17 9.27
N ILE A 352 -16.93 26.05 8.28
CA ILE A 352 -16.76 25.65 6.86
C ILE A 352 -15.39 24.99 6.68
N ALA A 353 -14.33 25.55 7.25
CA ALA A 353 -12.99 24.97 7.19
C ALA A 353 -12.94 23.56 7.83
N PHE A 354 -13.61 23.36 8.97
CA PHE A 354 -13.69 22.04 9.62
C PHE A 354 -14.45 21.02 8.75
N ILE A 355 -15.60 21.39 8.19
CA ILE A 355 -16.36 20.51 7.29
C ILE A 355 -15.54 20.16 6.05
N PHE A 356 -14.86 21.15 5.47
CA PHE A 356 -14.01 20.96 4.29
C PHE A 356 -12.80 20.05 4.60
N PHE A 357 -12.14 20.27 5.74
CA PHE A 357 -11.08 19.41 6.22
C PHE A 357 -11.57 17.97 6.40
N PHE A 358 -12.71 17.76 7.06
CA PHE A 358 -13.25 16.42 7.26
C PHE A 358 -13.66 15.73 5.95
N ALA A 359 -14.32 16.47 5.05
CA ALA A 359 -14.75 15.97 3.75
C ALA A 359 -13.57 15.56 2.84
N CYS A 360 -12.42 16.22 2.97
CA CYS A 360 -11.24 15.92 2.16
C CYS A 360 -10.24 14.97 2.85
N ALA A 361 -10.07 15.06 4.17
CA ALA A 361 -9.07 14.29 4.91
C ALA A 361 -9.41 12.80 5.00
N ILE A 362 -10.68 12.43 5.19
CA ILE A 362 -11.08 11.01 5.29
C ILE A 362 -10.85 10.27 3.96
N PRO A 363 -11.32 10.75 2.79
CA PRO A 363 -11.03 10.10 1.53
C PRO A 363 -9.53 10.04 1.23
N PHE A 364 -8.78 11.10 1.56
CA PHE A 364 -7.34 11.13 1.35
C PHE A 364 -6.61 10.09 2.21
N MET A 365 -6.99 9.97 3.49
CA MET A 365 -6.47 8.95 4.40
C MET A 365 -6.80 7.55 3.88
N ALA A 366 -8.04 7.31 3.44
CA ALA A 366 -8.46 6.05 2.86
C ALA A 366 -7.65 5.71 1.60
N ILE A 367 -7.51 6.65 0.66
CA ILE A 367 -6.70 6.47 -0.55
C ILE A 367 -5.24 6.18 -0.18
N SER A 368 -4.66 6.88 0.80
CA SER A 368 -3.29 6.64 1.24
C SER A 368 -3.10 5.23 1.83
N ILE A 369 -4.07 4.74 2.60
CA ILE A 369 -4.03 3.38 3.16
C ILE A 369 -4.17 2.34 2.04
N PHE A 370 -5.17 2.49 1.16
CA PHE A 370 -5.37 1.59 0.03
C PHE A 370 -4.21 1.61 -0.96
N ALA A 371 -3.62 2.78 -1.22
CA ALA A 371 -2.45 2.94 -2.06
C ALA A 371 -1.24 2.20 -1.48
N ARG A 372 -1.01 2.34 -0.17
CA ARG A 372 0.06 1.61 0.54
C ARG A 372 -0.18 0.10 0.49
N GLU A 373 -1.41 -0.35 0.71
CA GLU A 373 -1.77 -1.76 0.65
C GLU A 373 -1.61 -2.32 -0.77
N HIS A 374 -2.10 -1.63 -1.79
CA HIS A 374 -1.94 -2.02 -3.17
C HIS A 374 -0.46 -2.11 -3.57
N TYR A 375 0.35 -1.14 -3.13
CA TYR A 375 1.80 -1.16 -3.35
C TYR A 375 2.44 -2.39 -2.71
N ALA A 376 2.12 -2.68 -1.44
CA ALA A 376 2.67 -3.84 -0.73
C ALA A 376 2.24 -5.16 -1.40
N GLN A 377 0.96 -5.31 -1.74
CA GLN A 377 0.44 -6.48 -2.45
C GLN A 377 1.13 -6.67 -3.82
N LYS A 378 1.31 -5.57 -4.56
CA LYS A 378 1.95 -5.61 -5.88
C LYS A 378 3.44 -5.90 -5.77
N TYR A 379 4.12 -5.38 -4.76
CA TYR A 379 5.51 -5.69 -4.45
C TYR A 379 5.66 -7.19 -4.17
N ASP A 380 4.87 -7.74 -3.26
CA ASP A 380 4.87 -9.17 -2.93
C ASP A 380 4.56 -10.06 -4.14
N ALA A 381 3.56 -9.69 -4.95
CA ALA A 381 3.20 -10.44 -6.15
C ALA A 381 4.33 -10.40 -7.21
N SER A 382 4.93 -9.23 -7.41
CA SER A 382 6.03 -9.04 -8.35
C SER A 382 7.28 -9.78 -7.89
N LEU A 383 7.56 -9.77 -6.58
CA LEU A 383 8.67 -10.48 -5.96
C LEU A 383 8.51 -12.00 -6.16
N LYS A 384 7.32 -12.55 -5.89
CA LYS A 384 7.00 -13.98 -6.11
C LYS A 384 7.10 -14.40 -7.58
N GLU A 385 6.56 -13.58 -8.50
CA GLU A 385 6.65 -13.89 -9.93
C GLU A 385 8.10 -13.83 -10.43
N THR A 386 8.88 -12.86 -9.94
CA THR A 386 10.31 -12.74 -10.27
C THR A 386 11.10 -13.93 -9.71
N HIS A 387 10.81 -14.35 -8.49
CA HIS A 387 11.38 -15.55 -7.87
C HIS A 387 11.10 -16.78 -8.74
N ARG A 388 9.83 -17.00 -9.12
CA ARG A 388 9.41 -18.12 -9.98
C ARG A 388 10.11 -18.10 -11.34
N ARG A 389 10.18 -16.94 -12.01
CA ARG A 389 10.89 -16.80 -13.31
C ARG A 389 12.38 -17.08 -13.19
N SER A 390 13.00 -16.58 -12.12
CA SER A 390 14.43 -16.80 -11.86
C SER A 390 14.72 -18.29 -11.61
N LEU A 391 13.83 -18.97 -10.88
CA LEU A 391 13.92 -20.40 -10.58
C LEU A 391 13.77 -21.25 -11.83
N VAL A 392 12.79 -20.93 -12.69
CA VAL A 392 12.61 -21.59 -14.00
C VAL A 392 13.84 -21.39 -14.89
N LEU A 393 14.44 -20.20 -14.89
CA LEU A 393 15.66 -19.95 -15.67
C LEU A 393 16.82 -20.83 -15.18
N LEU A 394 17.03 -20.94 -13.86
CA LEU A 394 18.05 -21.81 -13.29
C LEU A 394 17.77 -23.30 -13.58
N GLN A 395 16.52 -23.75 -13.48
CA GLN A 395 16.13 -25.12 -13.81
C GLN A 395 16.37 -25.44 -15.28
N ASN A 396 15.95 -24.56 -16.18
CA ASN A 396 16.21 -24.72 -17.61
C ASN A 396 17.72 -24.76 -17.91
N TYR A 397 18.53 -23.98 -17.17
CA TYR A 397 19.98 -24.02 -17.31
C TYR A 397 20.58 -25.35 -16.86
N ASP A 398 20.10 -25.93 -15.76
CA ASP A 398 20.46 -27.28 -15.31
C ASP A 398 20.07 -28.34 -16.33
N GLU A 399 18.84 -28.29 -16.86
CA GLU A 399 18.33 -29.24 -17.86
C GLU A 399 19.06 -29.15 -19.20
N ARG A 400 19.58 -27.97 -19.57
CA ARG A 400 20.23 -27.74 -20.87
C ARG A 400 21.47 -28.63 -21.09
N ILE A 401 22.11 -29.15 -20.04
CA ILE A 401 23.21 -30.13 -20.19
C ILE A 401 22.71 -31.45 -20.81
N GLN A 402 21.43 -31.79 -20.72
CA GLN A 402 20.88 -32.96 -21.41
C GLN A 402 21.06 -32.88 -22.93
N SER A 403 20.99 -31.68 -23.51
CA SER A 403 21.29 -31.49 -24.93
C SER A 403 22.75 -31.84 -25.27
N LEU A 404 23.69 -31.60 -24.35
CA LEU A 404 25.07 -32.05 -24.49
C LEU A 404 25.15 -33.58 -24.44
N TRP A 405 24.44 -34.22 -23.50
CA TRP A 405 24.37 -35.68 -23.40
C TRP A 405 23.84 -36.30 -24.69
N SER A 406 22.72 -35.81 -25.24
CA SER A 406 22.18 -36.31 -26.51
C SER A 406 23.16 -36.14 -27.69
N LYS A 407 23.93 -35.04 -27.73
CA LYS A 407 24.98 -34.84 -28.74
C LYS A 407 26.14 -35.82 -28.58
N LEU A 408 26.54 -36.11 -27.33
CA LEU A 408 27.58 -37.09 -27.04
C LEU A 408 27.12 -38.52 -27.41
N GLU A 409 25.88 -38.88 -27.07
CA GLU A 409 25.27 -40.16 -27.41
C GLU A 409 25.23 -40.37 -28.93
N TYR A 410 24.62 -39.43 -29.65
CA TYR A 410 24.52 -39.50 -31.11
C TYR A 410 25.90 -39.55 -31.78
N GLY A 411 26.82 -38.68 -31.35
CA GLY A 411 28.19 -38.65 -31.87
C GLY A 411 28.95 -39.95 -31.62
N THR A 412 28.80 -40.54 -30.44
CA THR A 412 29.45 -41.82 -30.10
C THR A 412 28.89 -42.96 -30.94
N THR A 413 27.56 -43.08 -31.01
CA THR A 413 26.89 -44.15 -31.76
C THR A 413 27.23 -44.10 -33.24
N GLN A 414 27.30 -42.90 -33.84
CA GLN A 414 27.74 -42.71 -35.23
C GLN A 414 29.17 -43.24 -35.47
N HIS A 415 30.13 -42.87 -34.63
CA HIS A 415 31.52 -43.31 -34.81
C HIS A 415 31.70 -44.82 -34.55
N LEU A 416 30.96 -45.39 -33.59
CA LEU A 416 30.96 -46.85 -33.36
C LEU A 416 30.38 -47.61 -34.56
N GLN A 417 29.32 -47.09 -35.19
CA GLN A 417 28.72 -47.63 -36.41
C GLN A 417 29.63 -47.49 -37.64
N GLU A 418 30.45 -46.45 -37.72
CA GLU A 418 31.49 -46.35 -38.76
C GLU A 418 32.64 -47.33 -38.49
N TRP A 419 33.05 -47.46 -37.23
CA TRP A 419 34.13 -48.38 -36.84
C TRP A 419 33.78 -49.84 -37.11
N ILE A 420 32.58 -50.30 -36.74
CA ILE A 420 32.17 -51.71 -36.92
C ILE A 420 32.17 -52.14 -38.39
N LYS A 421 31.85 -51.24 -39.33
CA LYS A 421 31.92 -51.51 -40.78
C LYS A 421 33.34 -51.85 -41.25
N THR A 422 34.36 -51.40 -40.52
CA THR A 422 35.77 -51.69 -40.81
C THR A 422 36.29 -52.98 -40.15
N MET A 423 35.49 -53.60 -39.28
CA MET A 423 35.90 -54.74 -38.43
C MET A 423 35.41 -56.11 -38.93
N SER A 424 34.70 -56.18 -40.07
CA SER A 424 34.21 -57.44 -40.62
C SER A 424 35.35 -58.46 -40.82
N GLY A 425 35.32 -59.56 -40.06
CA GLY A 425 36.34 -60.62 -40.10
C GLY A 425 37.72 -60.26 -39.51
N ARG A 426 37.86 -59.14 -38.78
CA ARG A 426 39.11 -58.68 -38.16
C ARG A 426 39.06 -58.78 -36.62
N GLU A 427 40.18 -59.14 -36.00
CA GLU A 427 40.37 -58.97 -34.55
C GLU A 427 40.73 -57.51 -34.21
N ILE A 428 40.55 -57.13 -32.94
CA ILE A 428 40.93 -55.80 -32.44
C ILE A 428 42.45 -55.70 -32.45
N ASP A 429 42.98 -54.86 -33.34
CA ASP A 429 44.40 -54.51 -33.45
C ASP A 429 44.69 -53.11 -32.90
N GLU A 430 45.97 -52.78 -32.74
CA GLU A 430 46.39 -51.51 -32.16
C GLU A 430 45.95 -50.30 -33.02
N GLU A 431 45.90 -50.45 -34.34
CA GLU A 431 45.47 -49.38 -35.26
C GLU A 431 43.96 -49.06 -35.11
N SER A 432 43.12 -50.10 -35.06
CA SER A 432 41.68 -49.94 -34.84
C SER A 432 41.37 -49.40 -33.44
N ASN A 433 42.11 -49.81 -32.41
CA ASN A 433 41.96 -49.29 -31.05
C ASN A 433 42.33 -47.80 -30.97
N GLN A 434 43.41 -47.37 -31.63
CA GLN A 434 43.83 -45.96 -31.65
C GLN A 434 42.79 -45.01 -32.28
N LYS A 435 42.07 -45.46 -33.32
CA LYS A 435 40.98 -44.68 -33.92
C LYS A 435 39.89 -44.37 -32.91
N ILE A 436 39.56 -45.34 -32.06
CA ILE A 436 38.57 -45.17 -30.99
C ILE A 436 39.10 -44.30 -29.85
N VAL A 437 40.37 -44.43 -29.47
CA VAL A 437 41.01 -43.53 -28.49
C VAL A 437 40.90 -42.06 -28.94
N MET A 438 41.14 -41.78 -30.22
CA MET A 438 41.06 -40.41 -30.76
C MET A 438 39.63 -39.84 -30.69
N VAL A 439 38.63 -40.63 -31.07
CA VAL A 439 37.21 -40.25 -30.98
C VAL A 439 36.79 -40.07 -29.51
N SER A 440 37.20 -40.99 -28.64
CA SER A 440 36.93 -40.95 -27.19
C SER A 440 37.44 -39.64 -26.58
N ARG A 441 38.66 -39.22 -26.92
CA ARG A 441 39.23 -37.94 -26.47
C ARG A 441 38.43 -36.73 -26.94
N LYS A 442 37.99 -36.72 -28.21
CA LYS A 442 37.17 -35.64 -28.78
C LYS A 442 35.81 -35.53 -28.08
N LEU A 443 35.23 -36.66 -27.69
CA LEU A 443 33.95 -36.77 -26.99
C LEU A 443 34.08 -36.69 -25.46
N LEU A 444 35.27 -36.40 -24.92
CA LEU A 444 35.55 -36.30 -23.48
C LEU A 444 35.28 -37.60 -22.68
N ALA A 445 35.28 -38.76 -23.34
CA ALA A 445 35.21 -40.06 -22.66
C ALA A 445 36.52 -40.32 -21.90
N GLU A 446 36.40 -40.80 -20.66
CA GLU A 446 37.56 -41.06 -19.79
C GLU A 446 38.17 -42.43 -20.05
N ASN A 447 37.31 -43.43 -20.27
CA ASN A 447 37.74 -44.79 -20.53
C ASN A 447 36.73 -45.48 -21.46
N PHE A 448 37.15 -46.53 -22.15
CA PHE A 448 36.28 -47.40 -22.92
C PHE A 448 36.79 -48.83 -22.90
N TYR A 449 35.87 -49.77 -23.11
CA TYR A 449 36.15 -51.19 -23.27
C TYR A 449 35.41 -51.72 -24.47
N ILE A 450 36.13 -52.36 -25.38
CA ILE A 450 35.55 -53.05 -26.53
C ILE A 450 35.91 -54.50 -26.44
N ILE A 451 34.88 -55.34 -26.33
CA ILE A 451 35.02 -56.76 -26.02
C ILE A 451 34.43 -57.54 -27.18
N ALA A 452 35.22 -58.43 -27.76
CA ALA A 452 34.78 -59.35 -28.79
C ALA A 452 34.06 -60.57 -28.16
N SER A 453 33.03 -61.09 -28.82
CA SER A 453 32.27 -62.25 -28.36
C SER A 453 33.09 -63.54 -28.38
N THR A 454 33.99 -63.69 -29.37
CA THR A 454 34.77 -64.92 -29.62
C THR A 454 36.26 -64.80 -29.26
N SER A 455 36.84 -63.60 -29.27
CA SER A 455 38.27 -63.40 -28.98
C SER A 455 38.56 -63.21 -27.50
N THR A 456 39.79 -63.50 -27.08
CA THR A 456 40.31 -63.16 -25.73
C THR A 456 40.87 -61.74 -25.67
N ILE A 457 40.85 -61.03 -26.79
CA ILE A 457 41.40 -59.70 -26.96
C ILE A 457 40.29 -58.65 -26.75
N ALA A 458 40.60 -57.63 -25.96
CA ALA A 458 39.76 -56.46 -25.74
C ALA A 458 40.55 -55.17 -26.02
N GLY A 459 39.87 -54.17 -26.58
CA GLY A 459 40.40 -52.82 -26.74
C GLY A 459 40.14 -52.00 -25.49
N SER A 460 41.15 -51.30 -24.98
CA SER A 460 41.04 -50.36 -23.87
C SER A 460 41.68 -49.02 -24.21
N TYR A 461 41.44 -48.01 -23.36
CA TYR A 461 42.09 -46.71 -23.48
C TYR A 461 43.63 -46.77 -23.40
N ASN A 462 44.18 -47.83 -22.77
CA ASN A 462 45.62 -48.04 -22.59
C ASN A 462 46.25 -48.90 -23.70
N GLY A 463 45.47 -49.42 -24.64
CA GLY A 463 45.92 -50.29 -25.73
C GLY A 463 45.11 -51.58 -25.84
N VAL A 464 45.60 -52.52 -26.64
CA VAL A 464 44.98 -53.84 -26.79
C VAL A 464 45.43 -54.79 -25.68
N GLU A 465 44.48 -55.42 -24.98
CA GLU A 465 44.73 -56.29 -23.82
C GLU A 465 44.14 -57.70 -24.03
N ARG A 466 44.82 -58.73 -23.49
CA ARG A 466 44.33 -60.12 -23.52
C ARG A 466 43.78 -60.50 -22.15
N LEU A 467 42.48 -60.84 -22.10
CA LEU A 467 41.72 -61.01 -20.86
C LEU A 467 41.29 -62.48 -20.66
N SER A 468 41.37 -62.94 -19.41
CA SER A 468 40.92 -64.27 -18.97
C SER A 468 39.41 -64.31 -18.67
N GLU A 469 38.84 -65.52 -18.64
CA GLU A 469 37.44 -65.74 -18.22
C GLU A 469 37.29 -65.92 -16.70
N SER A 470 38.40 -65.97 -15.96
CA SER A 470 38.45 -65.92 -14.49
C SER A 470 38.90 -64.56 -13.99
N LEU A 471 38.36 -64.13 -12.83
CA LEU A 471 38.88 -63.00 -12.04
C LEU A 471 40.28 -63.28 -11.48
N GLU A 472 40.66 -64.55 -11.38
CA GLU A 472 42.02 -64.98 -11.05
C GLU A 472 42.90 -64.88 -12.31
N GLN A 473 43.84 -63.94 -12.33
CA GLN A 473 44.90 -63.94 -13.34
C GLN A 473 45.87 -65.09 -13.05
N GLN A 474 45.97 -66.07 -13.95
CA GLN A 474 47.13 -66.97 -13.97
C GLN A 474 48.36 -66.17 -14.41
N GLU A 475 49.46 -66.33 -13.67
CA GLU A 475 50.73 -65.64 -13.97
C GLU A 475 51.24 -66.04 -15.37
N ARG A 476 51.64 -65.04 -16.18
CA ARG A 476 52.25 -65.29 -17.50
C ARG A 476 53.56 -66.06 -17.33
N ALA A 477 53.74 -67.14 -18.08
CA ALA A 477 55.08 -67.69 -18.30
C ALA A 477 55.88 -66.69 -19.17
N GLY A 478 56.83 -65.98 -18.56
CA GLY A 478 57.81 -65.14 -19.28
C GLY A 478 57.67 -63.61 -19.18
N GLU A 479 56.80 -63.05 -18.31
CA GLU A 479 56.83 -61.60 -18.03
C GLU A 479 57.82 -61.26 -16.90
N GLU A 480 58.70 -60.28 -17.13
CA GLU A 480 59.51 -59.67 -16.07
C GLU A 480 58.62 -59.02 -15.01
N LYS A 481 58.75 -59.49 -13.77
CA LYS A 481 58.11 -58.85 -12.60
C LYS A 481 58.68 -57.44 -12.48
N LYS A 482 57.86 -56.42 -12.73
CA LYS A 482 58.19 -55.07 -12.26
C LYS A 482 58.19 -55.12 -10.74
N LEU A 483 59.38 -55.12 -10.15
CA LEU A 483 59.57 -55.11 -8.71
C LEU A 483 59.68 -53.65 -8.26
N ASN A 484 59.09 -53.30 -7.12
CA ASN A 484 59.35 -52.00 -6.51
C ASN A 484 60.76 -51.98 -5.90
N GLU A 485 61.15 -50.82 -5.37
CA GLU A 485 62.41 -50.59 -4.66
C GLU A 485 62.63 -51.55 -3.47
N PHE A 486 61.57 -52.23 -3.02
CA PHE A 486 61.57 -53.21 -1.92
C PHE A 486 61.50 -54.67 -2.40
N GLY A 487 61.70 -54.95 -3.69
CA GLY A 487 61.71 -56.31 -4.23
C GLY A 487 60.34 -57.00 -4.21
N LYS A 488 59.23 -56.26 -4.11
CA LYS A 488 57.86 -56.80 -4.17
C LYS A 488 57.25 -56.59 -5.56
N PRO A 489 56.49 -57.57 -6.09
CA PRO A 489 55.86 -57.46 -7.39
C PRO A 489 54.83 -56.31 -7.42
N VAL A 490 54.95 -55.44 -8.41
CA VAL A 490 54.11 -54.26 -8.64
C VAL A 490 52.99 -54.59 -9.62
N TYR A 491 51.78 -54.11 -9.33
CA TYR A 491 50.61 -54.26 -10.19
C TYR A 491 50.76 -53.52 -11.54
N ARG A 492 50.13 -54.05 -12.60
CA ARG A 492 49.58 -53.24 -13.71
C ARG A 492 48.28 -52.57 -13.23
N GLY A 493 47.95 -51.37 -13.72
CA GLY A 493 46.93 -50.49 -13.12
C GLY A 493 45.53 -51.09 -12.92
N SER A 494 44.72 -50.46 -12.06
CA SER A 494 43.32 -50.82 -11.72
C SER A 494 42.40 -51.02 -12.93
N ASP A 495 42.74 -50.43 -14.08
CA ASP A 495 42.00 -50.59 -15.33
C ASP A 495 41.93 -52.04 -15.80
N THR A 496 42.94 -52.88 -15.51
CA THR A 496 42.91 -54.30 -15.94
C THR A 496 41.84 -55.12 -15.22
N GLN A 497 41.53 -54.79 -13.97
CA GLN A 497 40.50 -55.50 -13.20
C GLN A 497 39.09 -55.08 -13.68
N ASN A 498 38.87 -53.80 -13.93
CA ASN A 498 37.63 -53.29 -14.53
C ASN A 498 37.43 -53.84 -15.96
N ALA A 499 38.49 -53.93 -16.75
CA ALA A 499 38.48 -54.55 -18.07
C ALA A 499 38.11 -56.04 -17.98
N GLN A 500 38.67 -56.78 -17.02
CA GLN A 500 38.32 -58.19 -16.78
C GLN A 500 36.86 -58.36 -16.36
N ILE A 501 36.36 -57.54 -15.44
CA ILE A 501 34.97 -57.56 -15.03
C ILE A 501 34.08 -57.25 -16.24
N ALA A 502 34.37 -56.19 -17.00
CA ALA A 502 33.63 -55.85 -18.21
C ALA A 502 33.67 -56.98 -19.25
N ASN A 503 34.80 -57.67 -19.41
CA ASN A 503 34.96 -58.80 -20.34
C ASN A 503 34.13 -60.01 -19.93
N ILE A 504 34.19 -60.40 -18.66
CA ILE A 504 33.37 -61.49 -18.12
C ILE A 504 31.89 -61.18 -18.31
N ILE A 505 31.49 -59.94 -17.99
CA ILE A 505 30.11 -59.49 -18.10
C ILE A 505 29.64 -59.45 -19.55
N GLY A 506 30.39 -58.77 -20.40
CA GLY A 506 30.06 -58.58 -21.81
C GLY A 506 29.98 -59.89 -22.57
N LYS A 507 30.94 -60.80 -22.36
CA LYS A 507 30.90 -62.12 -23.01
C LYS A 507 29.72 -62.96 -22.57
N ARG A 508 29.33 -62.89 -21.29
CA ARG A 508 28.16 -63.62 -20.79
C ARG A 508 26.88 -63.10 -21.46
N ILE A 509 26.68 -61.79 -21.44
CA ILE A 509 25.48 -61.16 -22.03
C ILE A 509 25.44 -61.40 -23.54
N MET A 510 26.55 -61.22 -24.26
CA MET A 510 26.61 -61.52 -25.70
C MET A 510 26.36 -63.01 -25.99
N SER A 511 26.80 -63.94 -25.13
CA SER A 511 26.51 -65.36 -25.33
C SER A 511 25.02 -65.70 -25.17
N GLU A 512 24.32 -65.02 -24.25
CA GLU A 512 22.87 -65.16 -24.08
C GLU A 512 22.11 -64.53 -25.26
N LEU A 513 22.49 -63.32 -25.69
CA LEU A 513 21.92 -62.66 -26.87
C LEU A 513 22.12 -63.49 -28.15
N ASN A 514 23.26 -64.19 -28.26
CA ASN A 514 23.58 -65.06 -29.40
C ASN A 514 23.01 -66.48 -29.28
N GLY A 515 22.29 -66.82 -28.19
CA GLY A 515 21.69 -68.14 -27.99
C GLY A 515 22.69 -69.28 -27.73
N ILE A 516 23.88 -68.98 -27.22
CA ILE A 516 24.94 -69.98 -26.94
C ILE A 516 24.74 -70.57 -25.53
N GLN A 517 24.40 -71.87 -25.44
CA GLN A 517 24.29 -72.57 -24.15
C GLN A 517 25.68 -72.82 -23.53
N ARG A 518 25.92 -72.22 -22.35
CA ARG A 518 27.11 -72.49 -21.52
C ARG A 518 26.86 -73.59 -20.50
N SER A 519 27.93 -74.18 -19.95
CA SER A 519 27.79 -75.20 -18.89
C SER A 519 27.13 -74.60 -17.64
N THR A 520 26.25 -75.37 -16.98
CA THR A 520 25.49 -74.91 -15.79
C THR A 520 26.40 -74.47 -14.65
N LYS A 521 27.51 -75.19 -14.42
CA LYS A 521 28.48 -74.88 -13.37
C LYS A 521 29.22 -73.56 -13.59
N GLU A 522 29.46 -73.18 -14.84
CA GLU A 522 30.06 -71.87 -15.18
C GLU A 522 29.03 -70.75 -15.14
N ALA A 523 27.77 -71.05 -15.49
CA ALA A 523 26.67 -70.10 -15.37
C ALA A 523 26.43 -69.68 -13.92
N ASP A 524 26.28 -70.64 -13.00
CA ASP A 524 26.03 -70.37 -11.58
C ASP A 524 27.20 -69.61 -10.93
N ARG A 525 28.44 -69.95 -11.31
CA ARG A 525 29.64 -69.25 -10.81
C ARG A 525 29.70 -67.81 -11.30
N LEU A 526 29.33 -67.58 -12.56
CA LEU A 526 29.27 -66.23 -13.12
C LEU A 526 28.15 -65.44 -12.44
N GLU A 527 26.96 -66.00 -12.30
CA GLU A 527 25.82 -65.36 -11.63
C GLU A 527 26.17 -64.88 -10.21
N LEU A 528 26.78 -65.74 -9.38
CA LEU A 528 27.27 -65.37 -8.05
C LEU A 528 28.33 -64.25 -8.10
N LEU A 529 29.23 -64.28 -9.08
CA LEU A 529 30.22 -63.21 -9.27
C LEU A 529 29.56 -61.90 -9.69
N PHE A 530 28.57 -61.94 -10.57
CA PHE A 530 27.79 -60.78 -11.01
C PHE A 530 27.04 -60.15 -9.84
N GLU A 531 26.30 -60.94 -9.08
CA GLU A 531 25.57 -60.46 -7.90
C GLU A 531 26.52 -59.88 -6.85
N SER A 532 27.70 -60.47 -6.67
CA SER A 532 28.70 -59.97 -5.73
C SER A 532 29.31 -58.63 -6.14
N VAL A 533 29.64 -58.45 -7.42
CA VAL A 533 30.30 -57.23 -7.93
C VAL A 533 29.29 -56.08 -8.08
N MET A 534 28.07 -56.39 -8.50
CA MET A 534 27.04 -55.40 -8.81
C MET A 534 26.04 -55.17 -7.68
N GLN A 535 26.03 -56.03 -6.65
CA GLN A 535 25.09 -56.01 -5.53
C GLN A 535 23.61 -56.02 -5.97
N ARG A 536 23.32 -56.66 -7.10
CA ARG A 536 21.98 -56.76 -7.73
C ARG A 536 21.81 -58.15 -8.32
N SER A 537 20.58 -58.64 -8.42
CA SER A 537 20.34 -59.94 -9.05
C SER A 537 20.73 -59.89 -10.52
N PHE A 538 21.08 -61.05 -11.09
CA PHE A 538 21.43 -61.12 -12.50
C PHE A 538 20.29 -60.63 -13.42
N ASP A 539 19.04 -60.97 -13.09
CA ASP A 539 17.86 -60.49 -13.81
C ASP A 539 17.75 -58.96 -13.80
N GLU A 540 17.99 -58.32 -12.65
CA GLU A 540 17.99 -56.86 -12.54
C GLU A 540 19.10 -56.21 -13.37
N ILE A 541 20.27 -56.83 -13.40
CA ILE A 541 21.42 -56.35 -14.19
C ILE A 541 21.10 -56.48 -15.68
N THR A 542 20.64 -57.65 -16.13
CA THR A 542 20.29 -57.91 -17.53
C THR A 542 19.18 -56.97 -17.98
N HIS A 543 18.14 -56.78 -17.16
CA HIS A 543 17.09 -55.80 -17.44
C HIS A 543 17.64 -54.36 -17.48
N SER A 544 18.57 -53.99 -16.59
CA SER A 544 19.25 -52.68 -16.61
C SER A 544 20.11 -52.49 -17.86
N PHE A 545 20.79 -53.54 -18.31
CA PHE A 545 21.59 -53.57 -19.53
C PHE A 545 20.72 -53.36 -20.77
N ILE A 546 19.62 -54.11 -20.88
CA ILE A 546 18.66 -53.97 -21.98
C ILE A 546 18.09 -52.55 -22.02
N ARG A 547 17.73 -51.99 -20.86
CA ARG A 547 17.23 -50.61 -20.76
C ARG A 547 18.28 -49.55 -21.10
N ALA A 548 19.56 -49.87 -20.89
CA ALA A 548 20.70 -48.99 -21.17
C ALA A 548 21.19 -49.08 -22.62
N MET A 549 20.76 -50.08 -23.40
CA MET A 549 21.25 -50.29 -24.77
C MET A 549 20.97 -49.07 -25.66
N GLY A 550 22.03 -48.58 -26.33
CA GLY A 550 21.93 -47.52 -27.32
C GLY A 550 21.74 -46.11 -26.75
N GLY A 551 21.64 -45.96 -25.43
CA GLY A 551 21.49 -44.68 -24.75
C GLY A 551 22.55 -44.42 -23.70
N LEU A 552 22.71 -43.15 -23.28
CA LEU A 552 23.52 -42.82 -22.11
C LEU A 552 22.76 -43.16 -20.82
N SER A 553 23.35 -43.99 -19.97
CA SER A 553 22.77 -44.38 -18.69
C SER A 553 23.80 -44.34 -17.55
N PRO A 554 23.39 -44.12 -16.29
CA PRO A 554 24.26 -44.25 -15.15
C PRO A 554 24.59 -45.74 -14.93
N TRP A 555 25.85 -46.10 -15.11
CA TRP A 555 26.36 -47.45 -15.01
C TRP A 555 27.75 -47.48 -14.37
N GLY A 556 28.01 -48.47 -13.53
CA GLY A 556 29.32 -48.69 -12.93
C GLY A 556 29.31 -49.90 -12.00
N PHE A 557 30.45 -50.18 -11.37
CA PHE A 557 30.65 -51.34 -10.51
C PHE A 557 30.42 -50.97 -9.04
N GLY A 558 29.63 -51.76 -8.31
CA GLY A 558 29.26 -51.44 -6.91
C GLY A 558 28.27 -50.27 -6.80
N ALA A 559 28.53 -49.34 -5.88
CA ALA A 559 27.64 -48.20 -5.63
C ALA A 559 27.93 -46.98 -6.53
N THR A 560 29.07 -46.97 -7.22
CA THR A 560 29.45 -45.90 -8.14
C THR A 560 28.82 -46.08 -9.53
N LEU A 561 27.96 -45.14 -9.91
CA LEU A 561 27.37 -45.07 -11.24
C LEU A 561 28.02 -43.92 -12.03
N ASN A 562 28.74 -44.23 -13.10
CA ASN A 562 29.27 -43.27 -14.05
C ASN A 562 28.34 -43.16 -15.27
N LEU A 563 28.31 -42.01 -15.92
CA LEU A 563 27.56 -41.92 -17.16
C LEU A 563 28.27 -42.75 -18.22
N SER A 564 27.58 -43.76 -18.76
CA SER A 564 28.16 -44.70 -19.69
C SER A 564 27.22 -44.96 -20.87
N LEU A 565 27.80 -45.27 -22.02
CA LEU A 565 27.09 -45.71 -23.20
C LEU A 565 27.47 -47.15 -23.46
N LEU A 566 26.47 -48.01 -23.44
CA LEU A 566 26.61 -49.42 -23.75
C LEU A 566 25.96 -49.68 -25.11
N ASN A 567 26.71 -50.31 -26.01
CA ASN A 567 26.22 -50.70 -27.32
C ASN A 567 26.70 -52.09 -27.72
N PHE A 568 25.82 -52.85 -28.36
CA PHE A 568 26.10 -54.15 -28.94
C PHE A 568 26.16 -53.99 -30.46
N LEU A 569 27.26 -54.41 -31.06
CA LEU A 569 27.58 -54.16 -32.46
C LEU A 569 27.70 -55.50 -33.19
N SER A 570 27.13 -55.58 -34.38
CA SER A 570 27.24 -56.72 -35.28
C SER A 570 27.93 -56.29 -36.58
N THR A 571 28.81 -57.13 -37.11
CA THR A 571 29.54 -56.91 -38.36
C THR A 571 28.80 -57.43 -39.59
N GLY A 572 27.74 -58.23 -39.40
CA GLY A 572 27.00 -58.92 -40.46
C GLY A 572 25.49 -58.71 -40.41
N ALA A 573 24.77 -59.30 -41.38
CA ALA A 573 23.31 -59.32 -41.43
C ALA A 573 22.69 -60.47 -40.59
N ASP A 574 23.51 -61.44 -40.18
CA ASP A 574 23.11 -62.46 -39.21
C ASP A 574 22.94 -61.78 -37.84
N GLU A 575 21.81 -62.00 -37.16
CA GLU A 575 21.40 -61.36 -35.89
C GLU A 575 22.33 -61.61 -34.69
N LYS A 576 23.60 -62.02 -34.90
CA LYS A 576 24.59 -62.27 -33.87
C LYS A 576 25.35 -60.99 -33.52
N VAL A 577 25.52 -60.77 -32.23
CA VAL A 577 26.33 -59.71 -31.63
C VAL A 577 27.80 -60.13 -31.60
N ASP A 578 28.64 -59.37 -32.29
CA ASP A 578 30.08 -59.64 -32.43
C ASP A 578 30.92 -58.89 -31.39
N PHE A 579 30.52 -57.64 -31.07
CA PHE A 579 31.25 -56.78 -30.14
C PHE A 579 30.31 -56.11 -29.15
N MET A 580 30.80 -55.92 -27.93
CA MET A 580 30.24 -55.02 -26.94
C MET A 580 31.16 -53.80 -26.79
N ALA A 581 30.62 -52.62 -26.98
CA ALA A 581 31.31 -51.35 -26.71
C ALA A 581 30.72 -50.71 -25.45
N LEU A 582 31.57 -50.46 -24.47
CA LEU A 582 31.23 -49.74 -23.24
C LEU A 582 32.10 -48.49 -23.16
N MET A 583 31.49 -47.32 -23.28
CA MET A 583 32.17 -46.02 -23.14
C MET A 583 31.77 -45.36 -21.84
N ILE A 584 32.74 -44.85 -21.09
CA ILE A 584 32.54 -44.30 -19.74
C ILE A 584 33.02 -42.85 -19.69
N TRP A 585 32.14 -41.96 -19.24
CA TRP A 585 32.45 -40.54 -19.05
C TRP A 585 32.67 -40.19 -17.60
N ASN A 586 33.70 -39.40 -17.37
CA ASN A 586 33.89 -38.70 -16.10
C ASN A 586 32.90 -37.53 -16.00
N SER A 587 31.76 -37.79 -15.36
CA SER A 587 30.71 -36.78 -15.15
C SER A 587 31.25 -35.44 -14.64
N PRO A 588 32.13 -35.36 -13.61
CA PRO A 588 32.71 -34.09 -13.17
C PRO A 588 33.48 -33.30 -14.26
N ARG A 589 34.32 -33.95 -15.06
CA ARG A 589 35.08 -33.24 -16.12
C ARG A 589 34.17 -32.68 -17.21
N VAL A 590 33.16 -33.45 -17.61
CA VAL A 590 32.21 -33.00 -18.64
C VAL A 590 31.37 -31.83 -18.13
N GLN A 591 30.87 -31.92 -16.90
CA GLN A 591 30.11 -30.81 -16.27
C GLN A 591 30.96 -29.55 -16.14
N LEU A 592 32.23 -29.66 -15.72
CA LEU A 592 33.15 -28.51 -15.65
C LEU A 592 33.34 -27.85 -17.00
N SER A 593 33.60 -28.63 -18.06
CA SER A 593 33.79 -28.08 -19.41
C SER A 593 32.51 -27.42 -19.95
N TYR A 594 31.34 -27.98 -19.67
CA TYR A 594 30.06 -27.36 -20.01
C TYR A 594 29.88 -26.02 -19.29
N LEU A 595 30.08 -26.01 -17.98
CA LEU A 595 29.88 -24.84 -17.12
C LEU A 595 30.81 -23.68 -17.52
N GLN A 596 32.08 -23.95 -17.76
CA GLN A 596 33.05 -22.93 -18.20
C GLN A 596 32.66 -22.27 -19.52
N LYS A 597 32.00 -23.01 -20.42
CA LYS A 597 31.56 -22.48 -21.73
C LYS A 597 30.27 -21.67 -21.64
N THR A 598 29.33 -22.07 -20.77
CA THR A 598 27.95 -21.56 -20.79
C THR A 598 27.62 -20.58 -19.66
N ILE A 599 28.38 -20.54 -18.56
CA ILE A 599 28.06 -19.71 -17.38
C ILE A 599 28.03 -18.20 -17.70
N ASN A 600 28.90 -17.74 -18.61
CA ASN A 600 28.92 -16.34 -19.03
C ASN A 600 27.75 -16.01 -19.97
N GLU A 601 27.27 -16.99 -20.74
CA GLU A 601 26.11 -16.83 -21.62
C GLU A 601 24.81 -16.72 -20.81
N VAL A 602 24.61 -17.58 -19.80
CA VAL A 602 23.39 -17.53 -18.97
C VAL A 602 23.30 -16.27 -18.13
N ASN A 603 24.45 -15.69 -17.74
CA ASN A 603 24.53 -14.40 -17.07
C ASN A 603 24.07 -13.22 -17.95
N ARG A 604 23.99 -13.40 -19.27
CA ARG A 604 23.41 -12.42 -20.21
C ARG A 604 21.92 -12.70 -20.42
N ASN A 605 21.12 -12.61 -19.37
CA ASN A 605 19.68 -12.84 -19.42
C ASN A 605 18.86 -11.55 -19.25
N PRO A 606 17.63 -11.51 -19.80
CA PRO A 606 16.76 -10.32 -19.73
C PRO A 606 16.23 -10.02 -18.33
N LEU A 607 16.31 -10.96 -17.38
CA LEU A 607 15.91 -10.75 -15.99
C LEU A 607 16.98 -9.98 -15.20
N GLY A 608 18.21 -9.86 -15.71
CA GLY A 608 19.34 -9.32 -14.94
C GLY A 608 19.77 -10.22 -13.78
N LEU A 609 19.40 -11.50 -13.81
CA LEU A 609 19.76 -12.49 -12.80
C LEU A 609 21.25 -12.85 -12.94
N ARG A 610 22.05 -12.68 -11.89
CA ARG A 610 23.43 -13.16 -11.89
C ARG A 610 23.47 -14.61 -11.40
N VAL A 611 23.85 -15.53 -12.28
CA VAL A 611 23.99 -16.96 -12.00
C VAL A 611 25.43 -17.26 -11.56
N ILE A 612 25.56 -17.87 -10.38
CA ILE A 612 26.82 -18.33 -9.81
C ILE A 612 26.70 -19.83 -9.56
N ALA A 613 27.74 -20.58 -9.91
CA ALA A 613 27.84 -21.99 -9.61
C ALA A 613 29.00 -22.27 -8.65
N SER A 614 28.79 -23.14 -7.67
CA SER A 614 29.85 -23.60 -6.76
C SER A 614 30.05 -25.10 -6.91
N ASN A 615 31.28 -25.54 -7.09
CA ASN A 615 31.60 -26.96 -7.01
C ASN A 615 31.47 -27.42 -5.54
N GLN A 616 30.79 -28.54 -5.33
CA GLN A 616 30.49 -29.08 -4.00
C GLN A 616 31.74 -29.62 -3.27
N LEU A 617 32.81 -29.95 -4.00
CA LEU A 617 33.99 -30.62 -3.44
C LEU A 617 35.12 -29.68 -3.02
N ASP A 618 35.49 -28.73 -3.85
CA ASP A 618 36.58 -27.79 -3.62
C ASP A 618 36.07 -26.39 -3.23
N SER A 619 34.74 -26.19 -3.22
CA SER A 619 34.08 -24.90 -2.99
C SER A 619 34.53 -23.81 -3.96
N GLN A 620 35.00 -24.19 -5.16
CA GLN A 620 35.38 -23.24 -6.19
C GLN A 620 34.12 -22.65 -6.85
N PHE A 621 34.10 -21.32 -7.02
CA PHE A 621 32.99 -20.59 -7.61
C PHE A 621 33.23 -20.27 -9.09
N TYR A 622 32.14 -20.19 -9.84
CA TYR A 622 32.10 -19.90 -11.26
C TYR A 622 31.03 -18.85 -11.55
N PRO A 623 31.34 -17.80 -12.33
CA PRO A 623 32.62 -17.55 -13.00
C PRO A 623 33.76 -17.24 -12.01
N VAL A 624 34.98 -17.69 -12.35
CA VAL A 624 36.16 -17.74 -11.45
C VAL A 624 36.57 -16.36 -10.91
N ASP A 625 36.26 -15.29 -11.65
CA ASP A 625 36.65 -13.91 -11.31
C ASP A 625 35.70 -13.24 -10.29
N SER A 626 34.71 -13.96 -9.74
CA SER A 626 33.75 -13.39 -8.79
C SER A 626 34.23 -13.60 -7.36
N GLU A 627 34.66 -12.54 -6.68
CA GLU A 627 34.78 -12.59 -5.21
C GLU A 627 33.40 -12.84 -4.60
N VAL A 628 33.26 -13.96 -3.88
CA VAL A 628 32.00 -14.37 -3.26
C VAL A 628 32.01 -14.00 -1.76
N PRO A 629 31.15 -13.06 -1.32
CA PRO A 629 31.07 -12.65 0.08
C PRO A 629 30.76 -13.82 1.03
N ALA A 630 31.23 -13.73 2.28
CA ALA A 630 31.07 -14.80 3.29
C ALA A 630 29.59 -15.15 3.56
N GLU A 631 28.69 -14.16 3.53
CA GLU A 631 27.24 -14.34 3.67
C GLU A 631 26.68 -15.25 2.57
N LEU A 632 27.13 -15.05 1.33
CA LEU A 632 26.74 -15.87 0.19
C LEU A 632 27.28 -17.30 0.31
N GLN A 633 28.51 -17.47 0.82
CA GLN A 633 29.10 -18.79 1.06
C GLN A 633 28.29 -19.57 2.10
N ASN A 634 27.83 -18.91 3.16
CA ASN A 634 26.96 -19.54 4.17
C ASN A 634 25.61 -19.96 3.56
N TYR A 635 25.03 -19.14 2.69
CA TYR A 635 23.82 -19.51 1.95
C TYR A 635 24.06 -20.71 1.03
N PHE A 636 25.18 -20.76 0.28
CA PHE A 636 25.56 -21.90 -0.55
C PHE A 636 25.65 -23.23 0.23
N ARG A 637 26.11 -23.19 1.48
CA ARG A 637 26.18 -24.38 2.33
C ARG A 637 24.79 -24.95 2.65
N ARG A 638 23.77 -24.09 2.77
CA ARG A 638 22.38 -24.46 3.08
C ARG A 638 21.59 -25.01 1.89
N LEU A 639 22.08 -24.83 0.65
CA LEU A 639 21.42 -25.34 -0.55
C LEU A 639 21.42 -26.88 -0.64
N THR A 640 20.31 -27.43 -1.13
CA THR A 640 20.03 -28.85 -1.40
C THR A 640 19.47 -29.05 -2.81
N ASP A 641 19.18 -30.30 -3.16
CA ASP A 641 18.65 -30.74 -4.45
C ASP A 641 17.26 -30.19 -4.80
N GLN A 642 16.51 -29.66 -3.82
CA GLN A 642 15.26 -28.97 -4.09
C GLN A 642 15.47 -27.46 -4.26
N PRO A 643 14.83 -26.86 -5.29
CA PRO A 643 14.75 -25.41 -5.44
C PRO A 643 14.24 -24.75 -4.16
N THR A 644 14.87 -23.66 -3.76
CA THR A 644 14.36 -22.82 -2.67
C THR A 644 12.99 -22.26 -3.06
N GLU A 645 11.94 -22.62 -2.33
CA GLU A 645 10.60 -22.07 -2.54
C GLU A 645 10.44 -20.68 -1.90
N GLU A 646 11.28 -20.40 -0.90
CA GLU A 646 11.22 -19.18 -0.09
C GLU A 646 12.17 -18.11 -0.59
N ILE A 647 11.66 -16.88 -0.49
CA ILE A 647 12.33 -15.69 -0.96
C ILE A 647 13.21 -15.18 0.17
N GLU A 648 14.51 -15.43 0.06
CA GLU A 648 15.50 -14.89 0.99
C GLU A 648 16.17 -13.67 0.38
N ILE A 649 16.34 -12.63 1.19
CA ILE A 649 16.95 -11.37 0.78
C ILE A 649 18.26 -11.22 1.56
N LEU A 650 19.37 -11.08 0.84
CA LEU A 650 20.70 -10.82 1.40
C LEU A 650 21.17 -9.43 1.00
N LYS A 651 21.81 -8.74 1.94
CA LYS A 651 22.37 -7.42 1.71
C LYS A 651 23.86 -7.52 1.42
N LEU A 652 24.24 -7.45 0.15
CA LEU A 652 25.62 -7.58 -0.32
C LEU A 652 26.15 -6.21 -0.73
N ASN A 653 27.25 -5.75 -0.13
CA ASN A 653 27.89 -4.46 -0.43
C ASN A 653 26.92 -3.25 -0.36
N GLY A 654 25.94 -3.30 0.55
CA GLY A 654 24.94 -2.24 0.73
C GLY A 654 23.70 -2.34 -0.16
N GLN A 655 23.67 -3.26 -1.13
CA GLN A 655 22.54 -3.51 -2.02
C GLN A 655 21.81 -4.80 -1.65
N GLU A 656 20.48 -4.82 -1.76
CA GLU A 656 19.67 -5.99 -1.44
C GLU A 656 19.45 -6.88 -2.68
N TYR A 657 19.71 -8.16 -2.51
CA TYR A 657 19.54 -9.17 -3.54
C TYR A 657 18.58 -10.25 -3.05
N MET A 658 17.63 -10.60 -3.90
CA MET A 658 16.89 -11.85 -3.76
C MET A 658 17.82 -12.99 -4.19
N VAL A 659 17.98 -13.96 -3.31
CA VAL A 659 18.86 -15.11 -3.52
C VAL A 659 18.02 -16.38 -3.60
N LEU A 660 18.30 -17.18 -4.62
CA LEU A 660 17.67 -18.48 -4.82
C LEU A 660 18.71 -19.48 -5.32
N GLY A 661 18.50 -20.76 -5.05
CA GLY A 661 19.42 -21.77 -5.54
C GLY A 661 19.04 -23.20 -5.19
N PHE A 662 19.76 -24.15 -5.79
CA PHE A 662 19.63 -25.58 -5.55
C PHE A 662 20.88 -26.33 -6.01
N ASN A 663 21.04 -27.58 -5.58
CA ASN A 663 22.01 -28.48 -6.15
C ASN A 663 21.49 -28.96 -7.50
N GLY A 664 22.28 -28.82 -8.56
CA GLY A 664 21.86 -29.22 -9.90
C GLY A 664 21.46 -30.69 -9.92
N LYS A 665 20.32 -31.01 -10.54
CA LYS A 665 19.89 -32.39 -10.76
C LYS A 665 20.73 -33.05 -11.85
N HIS A 666 21.02 -32.28 -12.91
CA HIS A 666 21.85 -32.74 -14.03
C HIS A 666 23.30 -32.25 -13.91
N LEU A 667 23.52 -31.04 -13.40
CA LEU A 667 24.80 -30.52 -12.94
C LEU A 667 25.08 -30.96 -11.50
N SER A 668 25.04 -32.26 -11.24
CA SER A 668 25.14 -32.85 -9.89
C SER A 668 26.40 -32.49 -9.09
N ARG A 669 27.45 -31.97 -9.74
CA ARG A 669 28.66 -31.45 -9.07
C ARG A 669 28.54 -30.04 -8.57
N TYR A 670 27.58 -29.30 -9.07
CA TYR A 670 27.49 -27.86 -8.89
C TYR A 670 26.21 -27.50 -8.15
N LYS A 671 26.36 -26.58 -7.21
CA LYS A 671 25.23 -25.83 -6.67
C LYS A 671 25.02 -24.61 -7.54
N LEU A 672 23.81 -24.41 -8.01
CA LEU A 672 23.42 -23.26 -8.82
C LEU A 672 22.74 -22.23 -7.92
N LEU A 673 23.12 -20.97 -8.10
CA LEU A 673 22.59 -19.83 -7.37
C LEU A 673 22.24 -18.71 -8.34
N GLY A 674 21.10 -18.08 -8.13
CA GLY A 674 20.70 -16.85 -8.80
C GLY A 674 20.68 -15.69 -7.81
N LEU A 675 21.26 -14.56 -8.21
CA LEU A 675 21.21 -13.29 -7.51
C LEU A 675 20.42 -12.28 -8.33
N TYR A 676 19.28 -11.85 -7.80
CA TYR A 676 18.43 -10.87 -8.44
C TYR A 676 18.46 -9.54 -7.66
N PRO A 677 18.91 -8.42 -8.25
CA PRO A 677 18.97 -7.13 -7.57
C PRO A 677 17.57 -6.53 -7.34
N LEU A 678 17.18 -6.30 -6.08
CA LEU A 678 15.85 -5.81 -5.72
C LEU A 678 15.60 -4.36 -6.14
N ASP A 679 16.64 -3.54 -6.27
CA ASP A 679 16.52 -2.16 -6.81
C ASP A 679 15.89 -2.13 -8.21
N SER A 680 15.99 -3.23 -8.96
CA SER A 680 15.35 -3.36 -10.27
C SER A 680 13.84 -3.51 -10.14
N LEU A 681 13.38 -4.22 -9.11
CA LEU A 681 11.97 -4.36 -8.75
C LEU A 681 11.42 -3.01 -8.26
N ASP A 682 12.16 -2.32 -7.38
CA ASP A 682 11.78 -1.01 -6.88
C ASP A 682 11.64 0.02 -7.99
N ARG A 683 12.56 0.05 -8.96
CA ARG A 683 12.44 0.95 -10.12
C ARG A 683 11.21 0.67 -10.98
N MET A 684 10.83 -0.60 -11.15
CA MET A 684 9.61 -0.97 -11.89
C MET A 684 8.33 -0.52 -11.17
N ILE A 685 8.33 -0.51 -9.84
CA ILE A 685 7.14 -0.17 -9.04
C ILE A 685 7.13 1.34 -8.67
N ALA A 686 8.30 1.99 -8.62
CA ALA A 686 8.46 3.40 -8.24
C ALA A 686 7.67 4.37 -9.13
N GLY A 687 7.49 4.06 -10.42
CA GLY A 687 6.66 4.86 -11.32
C GLY A 687 5.24 5.03 -10.78
N GLN A 688 4.63 3.95 -10.29
CA GLN A 688 3.26 3.98 -9.76
C GLN A 688 3.16 4.70 -8.42
N ARG A 689 4.22 4.65 -7.60
CA ARG A 689 4.28 5.44 -6.36
C ARG A 689 4.22 6.93 -6.68
N ASN A 690 4.98 7.37 -7.67
CA ASN A 690 4.96 8.77 -8.10
C ASN A 690 3.59 9.16 -8.66
N ASP A 691 2.94 8.30 -9.45
CA ASP A 691 1.59 8.56 -9.97
C ASP A 691 0.57 8.73 -8.84
N LEU A 692 0.62 7.89 -7.80
CA LEU A 692 -0.26 7.98 -6.64
C LEU A 692 -0.02 9.26 -5.82
N VAL A 693 1.24 9.65 -5.63
CA VAL A 693 1.60 10.91 -4.94
C VAL A 693 1.17 12.12 -5.75
N LEU A 694 1.37 12.11 -7.07
CA LEU A 694 0.91 13.18 -7.97
C LEU A 694 -0.61 13.30 -7.95
N PHE A 695 -1.33 12.17 -7.98
CA PHE A 695 -2.78 12.14 -7.88
C PHE A 695 -3.27 12.71 -6.53
N ALA A 696 -2.61 12.33 -5.43
CA ALA A 696 -2.89 12.85 -4.10
C ALA A 696 -2.69 14.38 -4.03
N ILE A 697 -1.57 14.90 -4.55
CA ILE A 697 -1.30 16.35 -4.63
C ILE A 697 -2.35 17.04 -5.50
N PHE A 698 -2.72 16.46 -6.65
CA PHE A 698 -3.76 16.99 -7.52
C PHE A 698 -5.11 17.10 -6.80
N CYS A 699 -5.52 16.08 -6.04
CA CYS A 699 -6.75 16.13 -5.25
C CYS A 699 -6.72 17.23 -4.18
N LEU A 700 -5.57 17.45 -3.51
CA LEU A 700 -5.41 18.53 -2.53
C LEU A 700 -5.52 19.92 -3.18
N ILE A 701 -4.88 20.11 -4.34
CA ILE A 701 -4.98 21.36 -5.10
C ILE A 701 -6.42 21.60 -5.56
N LEU A 702 -7.08 20.57 -6.10
CA LEU A 702 -8.48 20.65 -6.53
C LEU A 702 -9.40 21.01 -5.37
N ALA A 703 -9.21 20.41 -4.19
CA ALA A 703 -9.96 20.71 -2.99
C ALA A 703 -9.75 22.16 -2.54
N ALA A 704 -8.50 22.62 -2.43
CA ALA A 704 -8.20 24.00 -2.07
C ALA A 704 -8.80 25.01 -3.08
N TRP A 705 -8.71 24.69 -4.37
CA TRP A 705 -9.30 25.50 -5.45
C TRP A 705 -10.82 25.57 -5.34
N LEU A 706 -11.50 24.44 -5.12
CA LEU A 706 -12.95 24.38 -4.95
C LEU A 706 -13.41 25.14 -3.70
N ALA A 707 -12.68 25.02 -2.58
CA ALA A 707 -12.94 25.80 -1.36
C ALA A 707 -12.87 27.30 -1.63
N GLN A 708 -11.87 27.73 -2.40
CA GLN A 708 -11.67 29.14 -2.73
C GLN A 708 -12.76 29.67 -3.68
N ILE A 709 -13.24 28.84 -4.62
CA ILE A 709 -14.40 29.17 -5.47
C ILE A 709 -15.65 29.34 -4.61
N LEU A 710 -15.97 28.38 -3.74
CA LEU A 710 -17.14 28.45 -2.86
C LEU A 710 -17.09 29.66 -1.95
N ALA A 711 -15.93 29.95 -1.35
CA ALA A 711 -15.74 31.13 -0.52
C ALA A 711 -15.98 32.43 -1.31
N ARG A 712 -15.46 32.54 -2.53
CA ARG A 712 -15.65 33.73 -3.38
C ARG A 712 -17.09 33.86 -3.89
N SER A 713 -17.72 32.76 -4.28
CA SER A 713 -19.06 32.74 -4.87
C SER A 713 -20.17 33.03 -3.86
N PHE A 714 -19.97 32.74 -2.57
CA PHE A 714 -21.03 32.89 -1.57
C PHE A 714 -20.73 33.92 -0.48
N LEU A 715 -19.51 33.94 0.08
CA LEU A 715 -19.24 34.79 1.24
C LEU A 715 -19.03 36.27 0.86
N ASN A 716 -18.44 36.54 -0.31
CA ASN A 716 -18.20 37.92 -0.75
C ASN A 716 -19.50 38.65 -1.13
N PRO A 717 -20.42 38.07 -1.92
CA PRO A 717 -21.72 38.71 -2.20
C PRO A 717 -22.53 38.95 -0.93
N LEU A 718 -22.55 37.97 -0.02
CA LEU A 718 -23.29 38.09 1.25
C LEU A 718 -22.76 39.24 2.12
N ASN A 719 -21.44 39.40 2.20
CA ASN A 719 -20.83 40.51 2.94
C ASN A 719 -21.13 41.87 2.28
N SER A 720 -21.19 41.91 0.95
CA SER A 720 -21.52 43.13 0.20
C SER A 720 -22.98 43.56 0.44
N LEU A 721 -23.91 42.61 0.41
CA LEU A 721 -25.32 42.85 0.76
C LEU A 721 -25.51 43.27 2.23
N GLN A 722 -24.72 42.70 3.16
CA GLN A 722 -24.74 43.15 4.55
C GLN A 722 -24.33 44.63 4.68
N ASN A 723 -23.27 45.04 3.97
CA ASN A 723 -22.83 46.43 3.96
C ASN A 723 -23.87 47.35 3.31
N ALA A 724 -24.56 46.87 2.27
CA ALA A 724 -25.63 47.58 1.61
C ALA A 724 -26.82 47.86 2.55
N ALA A 725 -27.24 46.86 3.33
CA ALA A 725 -28.27 47.03 4.35
C ALA A 725 -27.88 48.08 5.40
N LEU A 726 -26.61 48.09 5.82
CA LEU A 726 -26.08 49.10 6.74
C LEU A 726 -26.02 50.51 6.13
N ALA A 727 -25.85 50.63 4.81
CA ALA A 727 -25.86 51.93 4.12
C ALA A 727 -27.26 52.56 4.11
N ILE A 728 -28.32 51.75 3.94
CA ILE A 728 -29.71 52.22 4.07
C ILE A 728 -29.98 52.76 5.48
N GLU A 729 -29.58 52.02 6.52
CA GLU A 729 -29.76 52.44 7.92
C GLU A 729 -29.11 53.80 8.19
N LYS A 730 -27.94 54.05 7.58
CA LYS A 730 -27.18 55.30 7.72
C LYS A 730 -27.64 56.43 6.78
N ARG A 731 -28.65 56.19 5.93
CA ARG A 731 -29.10 57.11 4.87
C ARG A 731 -27.97 57.55 3.92
N ASP A 732 -26.99 56.68 3.68
CA ASP A 732 -25.92 56.92 2.71
C ASP A 732 -26.39 56.49 1.32
N PHE A 733 -27.27 57.29 0.71
CA PHE A 733 -27.89 56.99 -0.58
C PHE A 733 -26.91 56.99 -1.76
N LYS A 734 -25.64 57.33 -1.54
CA LYS A 734 -24.57 57.25 -2.56
C LYS A 734 -23.91 55.88 -2.64
N HIS A 735 -24.12 55.03 -1.63
CA HIS A 735 -23.55 53.69 -1.65
C HIS A 735 -24.11 52.88 -2.81
N ARG A 736 -23.23 52.18 -3.52
CA ARG A 736 -23.57 51.24 -4.59
C ARG A 736 -22.86 49.92 -4.35
N ILE A 737 -23.56 48.82 -4.57
CA ILE A 737 -22.99 47.47 -4.42
C ILE A 737 -22.14 47.13 -5.64
N GLY A 738 -22.56 47.57 -6.83
CA GLY A 738 -21.90 47.25 -8.09
C GLY A 738 -22.19 45.82 -8.55
N ASP A 739 -21.45 45.38 -9.58
CA ASP A 739 -21.69 44.09 -10.24
C ASP A 739 -21.22 42.91 -9.37
N LEU A 740 -22.18 42.18 -8.79
CA LEU A 740 -21.96 40.92 -8.06
C LEU A 740 -22.11 39.67 -8.95
N GLY A 741 -22.28 39.82 -10.26
CA GLY A 741 -22.46 38.73 -11.22
C GLY A 741 -23.83 38.76 -11.90
N LYS A 742 -24.17 37.66 -12.58
CA LYS A 742 -25.46 37.49 -13.30
C LYS A 742 -26.40 36.48 -12.63
N ASP A 743 -26.11 36.15 -11.38
CA ASP A 743 -26.90 35.25 -10.55
C ASP A 743 -27.90 36.04 -9.68
N GLU A 744 -28.53 35.37 -8.72
CA GLU A 744 -29.50 35.98 -7.82
C GLU A 744 -28.89 37.10 -6.96
N PHE A 745 -27.59 37.04 -6.65
CA PHE A 745 -26.90 38.10 -5.92
C PHE A 745 -26.68 39.33 -6.79
N GLY A 746 -26.34 39.14 -8.06
CA GLY A 746 -26.27 40.22 -9.05
C GLY A 746 -27.61 40.92 -9.28
N GLU A 747 -28.69 40.15 -9.40
CA GLU A 747 -30.04 40.70 -9.53
C GLU A 747 -30.44 41.51 -8.29
N ALA A 748 -30.18 40.98 -7.09
CA ALA A 748 -30.42 41.71 -5.84
C ALA A 748 -29.59 43.00 -5.74
N ALA A 749 -28.35 43.00 -6.21
CA ALA A 749 -27.50 44.18 -6.25
C ALA A 749 -28.03 45.26 -7.21
N ALA A 750 -28.46 44.86 -8.41
CA ALA A 750 -29.05 45.77 -9.38
C ALA A 750 -30.34 46.42 -8.85
N ILE A 751 -31.23 45.61 -8.26
CA ILE A 751 -32.46 46.13 -7.63
C ILE A 751 -32.14 47.11 -6.50
N PHE A 752 -31.15 46.78 -5.66
CA PHE A 752 -30.71 47.67 -4.59
C PHE A 752 -30.19 49.01 -5.14
N ASP A 753 -29.29 48.97 -6.12
CA ASP A 753 -28.69 50.16 -6.70
C ASP A 753 -29.75 51.06 -7.38
N ASP A 754 -30.75 50.47 -8.06
CA ASP A 754 -31.90 51.19 -8.64
C ASP A 754 -32.73 51.90 -7.56
N VAL A 755 -33.02 51.23 -6.44
CA VAL A 755 -33.74 51.83 -5.31
C VAL A 755 -32.93 52.97 -4.70
N MET A 756 -31.62 52.83 -4.58
CA MET A 756 -30.75 53.86 -4.01
C MET A 756 -30.68 55.11 -4.88
N VAL A 757 -30.67 54.97 -6.21
CA VAL A 757 -30.77 56.11 -7.14
C VAL A 757 -32.07 56.89 -6.90
N GLY A 758 -33.20 56.18 -6.79
CA GLY A 758 -34.50 56.83 -6.53
C GLY A 758 -34.54 57.61 -5.21
N LEU A 759 -33.94 57.08 -4.15
CA LEU A 759 -33.82 57.78 -2.86
C LEU A 759 -32.89 58.99 -2.92
N GLU A 760 -31.80 58.90 -3.68
CA GLU A 760 -30.88 60.02 -3.91
C GLU A 760 -31.56 61.18 -4.67
N GLU A 761 -32.34 60.88 -5.71
CA GLU A 761 -33.09 61.89 -6.48
C GLU A 761 -34.13 62.63 -5.62
N LEU A 762 -34.85 61.92 -4.75
CA LEU A 762 -35.81 62.54 -3.82
C LEU A 762 -35.12 63.47 -2.81
N ALA A 763 -33.95 63.08 -2.30
CA ALA A 763 -33.15 63.92 -1.42
C ALA A 763 -32.70 65.23 -2.11
N VAL A 764 -32.34 65.18 -3.39
CA VAL A 764 -32.00 66.38 -4.19
C VAL A 764 -33.24 67.25 -4.43
N ALA A 765 -34.38 66.65 -4.76
CA ALA A 765 -35.63 67.38 -4.99
C ALA A 765 -36.05 68.19 -3.75
N LYS A 766 -35.83 67.66 -2.54
CA LYS A 766 -36.07 68.39 -1.28
C LYS A 766 -35.30 69.70 -1.20
N VAL A 767 -34.00 69.66 -1.51
CA VAL A 767 -33.13 70.86 -1.50
C VAL A 767 -33.64 71.91 -2.48
N VAL A 768 -34.09 71.48 -3.67
CA VAL A 768 -34.70 72.40 -4.65
C VAL A 768 -35.99 73.02 -4.11
N GLN A 769 -36.86 72.22 -3.49
CA GLN A 769 -38.11 72.71 -2.88
C GLN A 769 -37.85 73.77 -1.81
N GLU A 770 -36.93 73.51 -0.88
CA GLU A 770 -36.58 74.46 0.20
C GLU A 770 -35.99 75.77 -0.35
N SER A 771 -35.28 75.73 -1.48
CA SER A 771 -34.77 76.95 -2.15
C SER A 771 -35.87 77.86 -2.72
N LEU A 772 -37.11 77.35 -2.85
CA LEU A 772 -38.26 78.13 -3.29
C LEU A 772 -38.92 78.94 -2.16
N PHE A 773 -38.52 78.80 -0.91
CA PHE A 773 -39.10 79.58 0.18
C PHE A 773 -38.27 80.83 0.51
N PRO A 774 -38.89 81.90 1.06
CA PRO A 774 -38.14 83.07 1.50
C PRO A 774 -37.20 82.71 2.67
N GLN A 775 -35.92 83.09 2.56
CA GLN A 775 -34.88 82.72 3.54
C GLN A 775 -34.64 83.76 4.64
N LYS A 776 -35.13 84.99 4.48
CA LYS A 776 -34.92 86.10 5.42
C LYS A 776 -36.24 86.78 5.73
N ALA A 777 -36.39 87.26 6.95
CA ALA A 777 -37.51 88.12 7.32
C ALA A 777 -37.59 89.35 6.40
N LEU A 778 -38.81 89.76 6.06
CA LEU A 778 -39.07 90.92 5.22
C LEU A 778 -39.55 92.09 6.09
N HIS A 779 -38.88 93.23 5.97
CA HIS A 779 -39.25 94.47 6.64
C HIS A 779 -39.62 95.53 5.59
N LEU A 780 -40.85 96.02 5.61
CA LEU A 780 -41.33 97.07 4.68
C LEU A 780 -42.26 98.04 5.41
N GLY A 781 -41.85 99.30 5.53
CA GLY A 781 -42.56 100.29 6.36
C GLY A 781 -42.69 99.83 7.82
N GLY A 782 -43.91 99.91 8.37
CA GLY A 782 -44.22 99.39 9.71
C GLY A 782 -44.42 97.86 9.79
N PHE A 783 -44.46 97.13 8.66
CA PHE A 783 -44.67 95.69 8.66
C PHE A 783 -43.36 94.89 8.72
N ARG A 784 -43.34 93.86 9.55
CA ARG A 784 -42.29 92.82 9.60
C ARG A 784 -42.92 91.45 9.44
N VAL A 785 -42.36 90.62 8.56
CA VAL A 785 -42.87 89.27 8.28
C VAL A 785 -41.77 88.24 8.36
N TYR A 786 -42.06 87.13 9.04
CA TYR A 786 -41.21 85.96 9.08
C TYR A 786 -42.06 84.70 8.97
N GLY A 787 -41.56 83.68 8.28
CA GLY A 787 -42.25 82.41 8.16
C GLY A 787 -41.29 81.29 7.84
N LYS A 788 -41.65 80.08 8.24
CA LYS A 788 -40.86 78.87 8.02
C LYS A 788 -41.76 77.63 8.07
N SER A 789 -41.40 76.64 7.27
CA SER A 789 -42.04 75.33 7.20
C SER A 789 -41.13 74.26 7.82
N LEU A 790 -41.74 73.29 8.51
CA LEU A 790 -41.11 72.08 9.00
C LEU A 790 -41.77 70.88 8.32
N ALA A 791 -41.14 70.43 7.23
CA ALA A 791 -41.63 69.32 6.43
C ALA A 791 -41.29 67.95 7.05
N MET A 792 -42.23 67.00 6.98
CA MET A 792 -42.12 65.64 7.53
C MET A 792 -41.72 64.60 6.49
N ALA A 793 -42.14 64.82 5.25
CA ALA A 793 -41.75 64.01 4.12
C ALA A 793 -40.45 64.50 3.48
N GLU A 794 -39.93 63.72 2.53
CA GLU A 794 -38.84 64.18 1.66
C GLU A 794 -39.30 65.36 0.77
N LEU A 795 -40.59 65.44 0.43
CA LEU A 795 -41.20 66.57 -0.29
C LEU A 795 -42.58 66.92 0.30
N GLY A 796 -42.73 68.15 0.77
CA GLY A 796 -43.95 68.67 1.41
C GLY A 796 -44.98 69.25 0.44
N GLY A 797 -46.21 69.44 0.91
CA GLY A 797 -47.30 70.09 0.14
C GLY A 797 -47.38 71.61 0.36
N ASP A 798 -46.80 72.09 1.45
CA ASP A 798 -46.91 73.48 1.90
C ASP A 798 -46.19 74.48 0.99
N TYR A 799 -46.82 75.64 0.85
CA TYR A 799 -46.29 76.83 0.22
C TYR A 799 -46.48 78.02 1.14
N PHE A 800 -45.40 78.70 1.49
CA PHE A 800 -45.48 80.04 2.06
C PHE A 800 -44.55 80.98 1.33
N ASP A 801 -44.92 82.25 1.29
CA ASP A 801 -44.12 83.30 0.67
C ASP A 801 -44.50 84.66 1.28
N TYR A 802 -43.59 85.61 1.15
CA TYR A 802 -43.85 87.00 1.49
C TYR A 802 -42.86 87.90 0.77
N PHE A 803 -43.36 88.99 0.19
CA PHE A 803 -42.59 89.87 -0.70
C PHE A 803 -43.20 91.27 -0.76
N ALA A 804 -42.39 92.25 -1.15
CA ALA A 804 -42.88 93.59 -1.50
C ALA A 804 -43.57 93.53 -2.87
N VAL A 805 -44.84 93.96 -2.93
CA VAL A 805 -45.60 94.13 -4.18
C VAL A 805 -45.11 95.37 -4.92
N ASP A 806 -44.85 96.45 -4.17
CA ASP A 806 -44.14 97.66 -4.57
C ASP A 806 -43.57 98.35 -3.32
N ASP A 807 -43.10 99.60 -3.44
CA ASP A 807 -42.46 100.34 -2.35
C ASP A 807 -43.35 100.53 -1.10
N ASN A 808 -44.68 100.46 -1.25
CA ASN A 808 -45.64 100.75 -0.17
C ASN A 808 -46.57 99.57 0.15
N ASN A 809 -46.50 98.45 -0.57
CA ASN A 809 -47.41 97.32 -0.39
C ASN A 809 -46.63 96.04 -0.12
N LEU A 810 -46.96 95.35 0.98
CA LEU A 810 -46.42 94.03 1.33
C LEU A 810 -47.47 92.95 1.04
N ALA A 811 -47.03 91.80 0.56
CA ALA A 811 -47.86 90.60 0.48
C ALA A 811 -47.29 89.47 1.33
N ALA A 812 -48.19 88.67 1.92
CA ALA A 812 -47.86 87.42 2.58
C ALA A 812 -48.91 86.37 2.23
N LEU A 813 -48.48 85.11 2.17
CA LEU A 813 -49.33 84.00 1.79
C LEU A 813 -48.93 82.70 2.46
N LEU A 814 -49.91 81.81 2.54
CA LEU A 814 -49.75 80.44 2.99
C LEU A 814 -50.75 79.56 2.24
N GLY A 815 -50.33 78.40 1.77
CA GLY A 815 -51.23 77.42 1.21
C GLY A 815 -50.68 76.01 1.37
N ASP A 816 -51.57 75.03 1.40
CA ASP A 816 -51.22 73.61 1.55
C ASP A 816 -51.91 72.80 0.44
N VAL A 817 -51.13 71.94 -0.22
CA VAL A 817 -51.60 71.05 -1.27
C VAL A 817 -51.97 69.70 -0.65
N ALA A 818 -53.24 69.29 -0.82
CA ALA A 818 -53.78 68.07 -0.22
C ALA A 818 -52.91 66.81 -0.45
N GLY A 819 -52.26 66.34 0.61
CA GLY A 819 -51.40 65.15 0.70
C GLY A 819 -49.99 65.35 0.10
N HIS A 820 -48.99 64.64 0.61
CA HIS A 820 -47.55 64.86 0.39
C HIS A 820 -46.92 64.27 -0.91
N GLY A 821 -45.61 64.48 -1.10
CA GLY A 821 -44.76 63.87 -2.14
C GLY A 821 -44.59 64.71 -3.41
N VAL A 822 -43.97 64.12 -4.45
CA VAL A 822 -43.62 64.81 -5.72
C VAL A 822 -44.83 65.52 -6.35
N GLY A 823 -46.00 64.88 -6.35
CA GLY A 823 -47.21 65.46 -6.92
C GLY A 823 -47.71 66.70 -6.17
N ALA A 824 -47.45 66.82 -4.87
CA ALA A 824 -47.83 67.97 -4.07
C ALA A 824 -46.86 69.15 -4.30
N ALA A 825 -45.56 68.85 -4.24
CA ALA A 825 -44.49 69.82 -4.50
C ALA A 825 -44.60 70.47 -5.89
N LEU A 826 -45.02 69.71 -6.92
CA LEU A 826 -45.28 70.26 -8.25
C LEU A 826 -46.41 71.29 -8.28
N ILE A 827 -47.52 71.04 -7.56
CA ILE A 827 -48.64 72.00 -7.48
C ILE A 827 -48.21 73.25 -6.71
N MET A 828 -47.43 73.09 -5.63
CA MET A 828 -46.82 74.23 -4.93
C MET A 828 -45.96 75.08 -5.89
N ALA A 829 -45.04 74.46 -6.63
CA ALA A 829 -44.19 75.17 -7.59
C ALA A 829 -45.01 75.89 -8.68
N MET A 830 -46.11 75.27 -9.12
CA MET A 830 -47.07 75.88 -10.05
C MET A 830 -47.76 77.10 -9.43
N ALA A 831 -48.19 77.03 -8.17
CA ALA A 831 -48.78 78.17 -7.46
C ALA A 831 -47.78 79.34 -7.37
N LYS A 832 -46.54 79.06 -6.96
CA LYS A 832 -45.46 80.07 -6.94
C LYS A 832 -45.24 80.71 -8.31
N ALA A 833 -45.14 79.90 -9.37
CA ALA A 833 -44.99 80.41 -10.72
C ALA A 833 -46.19 81.28 -11.17
N GLY A 834 -47.41 80.89 -10.75
CA GLY A 834 -48.63 81.68 -10.96
C GLY A 834 -48.53 83.06 -10.32
N ILE A 835 -48.08 83.15 -9.08
CA ILE A 835 -47.92 84.42 -8.35
C ILE A 835 -46.87 85.31 -9.02
N VAL A 836 -45.71 84.75 -9.40
CA VAL A 836 -44.66 85.48 -10.10
C VAL A 836 -45.16 86.03 -11.44
N LYS A 837 -46.06 85.33 -12.13
CA LYS A 837 -46.62 85.75 -13.42
C LYS A 837 -47.76 86.78 -13.29
N CYS A 838 -48.48 86.79 -12.17
CA CYS A 838 -49.67 87.62 -11.96
C CYS A 838 -49.36 88.90 -11.16
N ARG A 839 -48.21 89.56 -11.43
CA ARG A 839 -47.76 90.74 -10.69
C ARG A 839 -48.78 91.89 -10.66
N ASP A 840 -49.46 92.12 -11.78
CA ASP A 840 -50.45 93.20 -11.91
C ASP A 840 -51.70 92.98 -11.04
N GLN A 841 -51.89 91.76 -10.51
CA GLN A 841 -53.06 91.37 -9.72
C GLN A 841 -52.75 91.21 -8.22
N LEU A 842 -51.49 91.40 -7.79
CA LEU A 842 -51.07 91.19 -6.40
C LEU A 842 -51.78 92.10 -5.40
N LYS A 843 -52.17 93.33 -5.81
CA LYS A 843 -52.95 94.25 -4.97
C LYS A 843 -54.43 93.87 -4.84
N SER A 844 -54.90 92.86 -5.59
CA SER A 844 -56.30 92.43 -5.62
C SER A 844 -56.39 90.94 -5.24
N PRO A 845 -56.46 90.63 -3.94
CA PRO A 845 -56.46 89.25 -3.43
C PRO A 845 -57.47 88.32 -4.12
N VAL A 846 -58.71 88.77 -4.34
CA VAL A 846 -59.75 87.95 -5.02
C VAL A 846 -59.35 87.61 -6.45
N LYS A 847 -58.86 88.58 -7.24
CA LYS A 847 -58.44 88.33 -8.63
C LYS A 847 -57.24 87.38 -8.70
N LEU A 848 -56.31 87.49 -7.74
CA LEU A 848 -55.19 86.56 -7.64
C LEU A 848 -55.67 85.14 -7.34
N LEU A 849 -56.58 84.96 -6.37
CA LEU A 849 -57.14 83.65 -6.05
C LEU A 849 -57.93 83.05 -7.22
N GLU A 850 -58.72 83.84 -7.95
CA GLU A 850 -59.41 83.40 -9.17
C GLU A 850 -58.41 82.88 -10.21
N ARG A 851 -57.30 83.61 -10.40
CA ARG A 851 -56.28 83.24 -11.37
C ARG A 851 -55.51 81.97 -10.98
N LEU A 852 -55.14 81.85 -9.71
CA LEU A 852 -54.50 80.64 -9.18
C LEU A 852 -55.46 79.44 -9.21
N HIS A 853 -56.75 79.67 -8.95
CA HIS A 853 -57.80 78.66 -9.05
C HIS A 853 -57.90 78.11 -10.48
N GLU A 854 -57.93 78.97 -11.51
CA GLU A 854 -57.93 78.54 -12.92
C GLU A 854 -56.69 77.71 -13.26
N LEU A 855 -55.50 78.13 -12.80
CA LEU A 855 -54.25 77.43 -13.04
C LEU A 855 -54.25 76.01 -12.43
N ILE A 856 -54.65 75.88 -11.17
CA ILE A 856 -54.67 74.60 -10.45
C ILE A 856 -55.83 73.71 -10.94
N TYR A 857 -56.99 74.29 -11.25
CA TYR A 857 -58.11 73.52 -11.82
C TYR A 857 -57.76 72.98 -13.22
N GLY A 858 -57.11 73.81 -14.05
CA GLY A 858 -56.70 73.45 -15.41
C GLY A 858 -55.61 72.37 -15.47
N SER A 859 -54.81 72.20 -14.41
CA SER A 859 -53.76 71.18 -14.35
C SER A 859 -54.25 69.79 -13.95
N LYS A 860 -55.55 69.62 -13.65
CA LYS A 860 -56.11 68.34 -13.22
C LYS A 860 -56.14 67.31 -14.36
N THR A 861 -55.69 66.09 -14.08
CA THR A 861 -55.73 64.94 -14.99
C THR A 861 -56.36 63.71 -14.32
N ARG A 862 -56.48 62.58 -15.03
CA ARG A 862 -57.00 61.32 -14.45
C ARG A 862 -56.14 60.82 -13.27
N LYS A 863 -54.83 61.10 -13.27
CA LYS A 863 -53.87 60.68 -12.24
C LYS A 863 -53.58 61.78 -11.20
N GLN A 864 -53.72 63.06 -11.54
CA GLN A 864 -53.42 64.20 -10.66
C GLN A 864 -54.67 65.04 -10.42
N LYS A 865 -55.28 64.91 -9.23
CA LYS A 865 -56.54 65.60 -8.84
C LYS A 865 -56.39 66.52 -7.62
N LYS A 866 -55.14 66.84 -7.27
CA LYS A 866 -54.76 67.63 -6.10
C LYS A 866 -55.48 68.99 -6.07
N ILE A 867 -55.78 69.46 -4.86
CA ILE A 867 -56.37 70.77 -4.56
C ILE A 867 -55.43 71.47 -3.59
N MET A 868 -55.52 72.79 -3.50
CA MET A 868 -54.66 73.58 -2.62
C MET A 868 -55.50 74.53 -1.77
N THR A 869 -55.39 74.45 -0.46
CA THR A 869 -55.87 75.51 0.44
C THR A 869 -54.92 76.70 0.29
N PHE A 870 -55.44 77.92 0.34
CA PHE A 870 -54.61 79.09 0.11
C PHE A 870 -55.11 80.32 0.84
N GLN A 871 -54.18 81.14 1.31
CA GLN A 871 -54.40 82.35 2.08
C GLN A 871 -53.51 83.44 1.52
N TYR A 872 -54.07 84.64 1.36
CA TYR A 872 -53.33 85.76 0.82
C TYR A 872 -53.74 87.06 1.51
N ILE A 873 -52.77 87.85 1.92
CA ILE A 873 -52.97 89.20 2.42
C ILE A 873 -52.04 90.17 1.71
N THR A 874 -52.57 91.32 1.33
CA THR A 874 -51.79 92.48 0.89
C THR A 874 -52.02 93.63 1.86
N ALA A 875 -50.97 94.31 2.29
CA ALA A 875 -51.01 95.38 3.27
C ALA A 875 -50.35 96.64 2.74
N ASP A 876 -51.04 97.77 2.84
CA ASP A 876 -50.50 99.10 2.57
C ASP A 876 -49.71 99.57 3.80
N CYS A 877 -48.39 99.64 3.65
CA CYS A 877 -47.43 100.01 4.67
C CYS A 877 -47.60 101.45 5.17
N SER A 878 -48.26 102.33 4.41
CA SER A 878 -48.47 103.73 4.79
C SER A 878 -49.70 103.95 5.66
N SER A 879 -50.76 103.16 5.44
CA SER A 879 -52.04 103.30 6.13
C SER A 879 -52.31 102.22 7.18
N GLY A 880 -51.52 101.15 7.21
CA GLY A 880 -51.76 99.97 8.05
C GLY A 880 -52.99 99.16 7.62
N ARG A 881 -53.60 99.48 6.49
CA ARG A 881 -54.77 98.76 5.95
C ARG A 881 -54.32 97.55 5.15
N ALA A 882 -54.91 96.41 5.41
CA ALA A 882 -54.66 95.17 4.70
C ALA A 882 -55.94 94.55 4.16
N VAL A 883 -55.84 93.84 3.04
CA VAL A 883 -56.93 93.09 2.42
C VAL A 883 -56.55 91.61 2.44
N TYR A 884 -57.32 90.84 3.18
CA TYR A 884 -57.16 89.39 3.35
C TYR A 884 -58.18 88.63 2.50
N ALA A 885 -57.76 87.57 1.82
CA ALA A 885 -58.65 86.64 1.14
C ALA A 885 -58.26 85.18 1.47
N ASN A 886 -59.28 84.33 1.54
CA ASN A 886 -59.13 82.92 1.89
C ASN A 886 -59.71 82.01 0.80
N ALA A 887 -58.99 80.94 0.49
CA ALA A 887 -59.36 79.84 -0.39
C ALA A 887 -59.19 78.52 0.37
N GLY A 888 -59.97 78.33 1.43
CA GLY A 888 -60.02 77.07 2.19
C GLY A 888 -58.88 76.83 3.16
N GLY A 889 -58.01 77.81 3.44
CA GLY A 889 -57.00 77.72 4.49
C GLY A 889 -57.56 77.97 5.89
N CYS A 890 -56.81 77.58 6.92
CA CYS A 890 -57.16 77.72 8.33
C CYS A 890 -57.29 79.20 8.76
N SER A 891 -58.45 79.63 9.27
CA SER A 891 -58.68 81.03 9.69
C SER A 891 -57.50 81.60 10.50
N PRO A 892 -56.82 82.67 10.05
CA PRO A 892 -55.65 83.18 10.74
C PRO A 892 -56.00 83.75 12.11
N ILE A 893 -55.03 83.71 13.02
CA ILE A 893 -55.15 84.35 14.33
C ILE A 893 -54.64 85.78 14.24
N PHE A 894 -55.51 86.74 14.50
CA PHE A 894 -55.19 88.15 14.63
C PHE A 894 -55.13 88.53 16.10
N CYS A 895 -54.03 89.12 16.54
CA CYS A 895 -53.87 89.61 17.90
C CYS A 895 -53.76 91.13 17.89
N SER A 896 -54.73 91.79 18.53
CA SER A 896 -54.77 93.25 18.69
C SER A 896 -55.06 93.62 20.14
N ASN A 897 -54.35 94.63 20.66
CA ASN A 897 -54.43 95.05 22.07
C ASN A 897 -54.29 93.88 23.06
N GLY A 898 -53.44 92.90 22.74
CA GLY A 898 -53.20 91.73 23.59
C GLY A 898 -54.36 90.75 23.66
N LYS A 899 -55.32 90.77 22.72
CA LYS A 899 -56.36 89.74 22.57
C LYS A 899 -56.24 89.09 21.20
N ALA A 900 -56.23 87.76 21.16
CA ALA A 900 -56.13 86.97 19.93
C ALA A 900 -57.50 86.40 19.53
N GLU A 901 -57.90 86.59 18.26
CA GLU A 901 -59.14 86.07 17.69
C GLU A 901 -58.93 85.52 16.26
N GLU A 902 -59.81 84.61 15.84
CA GLU A 902 -59.81 84.08 14.47
C GLU A 902 -60.47 85.05 13.48
N ILE A 903 -59.81 85.31 12.35
CA ILE A 903 -60.40 86.03 11.22
C ILE A 903 -61.08 85.03 10.29
N ALA A 904 -62.29 84.62 10.65
CA ALA A 904 -63.09 83.72 9.83
C ALA A 904 -63.50 84.40 8.51
N LEU A 905 -63.13 83.76 7.39
CA LEU A 905 -63.52 84.13 6.04
C LEU A 905 -63.66 82.84 5.20
N PRO A 906 -64.87 82.41 4.83
CA PRO A 906 -65.05 81.15 4.09
C PRO A 906 -64.60 81.29 2.63
N GLY A 907 -63.98 80.23 2.11
CA GLY A 907 -63.61 80.12 0.70
C GLY A 907 -63.38 78.67 0.30
N ALA A 908 -63.66 78.33 -0.96
CA ALA A 908 -63.37 76.98 -1.48
C ALA A 908 -61.88 76.84 -1.77
N ALA A 909 -61.30 75.64 -1.55
CA ALA A 909 -59.91 75.38 -1.93
C ALA A 909 -59.69 75.58 -3.44
N LEU A 910 -58.48 76.03 -3.81
CA LEU A 910 -58.09 76.21 -5.19
C LEU A 910 -58.17 74.87 -5.94
N GLY A 911 -58.77 74.91 -7.13
CA GLY A 911 -59.03 73.72 -7.94
C GLY A 911 -60.14 72.79 -7.42
N ALA A 912 -60.80 73.04 -6.29
CA ALA A 912 -61.80 72.11 -5.74
C ALA A 912 -63.02 71.91 -6.67
N PHE A 913 -63.55 73.00 -7.23
CA PHE A 913 -64.74 73.01 -8.09
C PHE A 913 -64.47 73.78 -9.39
N LYS A 914 -65.29 73.58 -10.44
CA LYS A 914 -65.11 74.24 -11.75
C LYS A 914 -65.33 75.76 -11.71
N LYS A 915 -66.19 76.23 -10.80
CA LYS A 915 -66.46 77.64 -10.55
C LYS A 915 -66.27 77.85 -9.05
N ALA A 916 -65.35 78.72 -8.65
CA ALA A 916 -65.17 79.14 -7.26
C ALA A 916 -65.54 80.61 -7.11
N ASN A 917 -66.02 80.98 -5.93
CA ASN A 917 -66.30 82.36 -5.54
C ASN A 917 -65.44 82.67 -4.31
N PHE A 918 -64.59 83.69 -4.40
CA PHE A 918 -63.69 84.10 -3.32
C PHE A 918 -64.14 85.43 -2.73
N GLN A 919 -63.99 85.56 -1.42
CA GLN A 919 -64.31 86.79 -0.69
C GLN A 919 -63.03 87.41 -0.14
N GLN A 920 -63.10 88.71 0.18
CA GLN A 920 -62.03 89.42 0.87
C GLN A 920 -62.57 90.17 2.08
N ARG A 921 -61.71 90.40 3.07
CA ARG A 921 -61.98 91.16 4.29
C ARG A 921 -60.87 92.19 4.50
N GLU A 922 -61.26 93.42 4.82
CA GLU A 922 -60.30 94.45 5.22
C GLU A 922 -59.94 94.29 6.71
N ILE A 923 -58.66 94.44 7.01
CA ILE A 923 -58.08 94.39 8.35
C ILE A 923 -57.27 95.67 8.55
N ALA A 924 -57.54 96.42 9.62
CA ALA A 924 -56.78 97.62 9.96
C ALA A 924 -55.81 97.30 11.10
N PHE A 925 -54.50 97.29 10.80
CA PHE A 925 -53.45 97.07 11.78
C PHE A 925 -53.14 98.35 12.56
N LYS A 926 -52.95 98.22 13.86
CA LYS A 926 -52.38 99.23 14.76
C LYS A 926 -51.00 98.78 15.23
N SER A 927 -50.15 99.74 15.57
CA SER A 927 -48.82 99.44 16.11
C SER A 927 -48.93 98.47 17.30
N GLY A 928 -48.19 97.36 17.24
CA GLY A 928 -48.24 96.24 18.18
C GLY A 928 -49.17 95.09 17.79
N ASP A 929 -49.97 95.23 16.72
CA ASP A 929 -50.83 94.15 16.23
C ASP A 929 -50.02 93.11 15.43
N LEU A 930 -50.45 91.85 15.49
CA LEU A 930 -49.89 90.77 14.67
C LEU A 930 -50.96 89.85 14.08
N LEU A 931 -50.62 89.18 12.98
CA LEU A 931 -51.43 88.18 12.31
C LEU A 931 -50.58 86.93 12.05
N VAL A 932 -51.12 85.75 12.31
CA VAL A 932 -50.44 84.46 12.08
C VAL A 932 -51.23 83.61 11.09
N PHE A 933 -50.65 83.34 9.92
CA PHE A 933 -51.08 82.22 9.07
C PHE A 933 -50.46 80.92 9.56
N TYR A 934 -51.22 79.83 9.49
CA TYR A 934 -50.78 78.52 9.92
C TYR A 934 -51.46 77.40 9.12
N THR A 935 -50.81 76.25 9.02
CA THR A 935 -51.42 74.99 8.56
C THR A 935 -52.08 74.23 9.70
N ASP A 936 -53.06 73.38 9.38
CA ASP A 936 -53.78 72.52 10.34
C ASP A 936 -52.86 71.63 11.18
N GLY A 937 -51.66 71.33 10.68
CA GLY A 937 -50.59 70.64 11.41
C GLY A 937 -50.34 71.18 12.82
N ILE A 938 -50.52 72.48 13.12
CA ILE A 938 -50.40 72.98 14.49
C ILE A 938 -51.61 72.63 15.38
N ILE A 939 -52.81 72.62 14.82
CA ILE A 939 -54.07 72.44 15.56
C ILE A 939 -54.35 70.96 15.80
N GLU A 940 -54.14 70.14 14.77
CA GLU A 940 -54.44 68.70 14.77
C GLU A 940 -53.35 67.87 15.45
N THR A 941 -52.19 68.46 15.76
CA THR A 941 -51.09 67.75 16.42
C THR A 941 -51.50 67.25 17.81
N ARG A 942 -51.26 65.96 18.05
CA ARG A 942 -51.60 65.28 19.30
C ARG A 942 -50.40 65.11 20.23
N ASN A 943 -50.66 65.22 21.53
CA ASN A 943 -49.69 64.84 22.56
C ASN A 943 -49.67 63.32 22.79
N ARG A 944 -48.85 62.85 23.74
CA ARG A 944 -48.75 61.42 24.11
C ARG A 944 -50.07 60.78 24.54
N ASP A 945 -50.97 61.57 25.13
CA ASP A 945 -52.28 61.13 25.59
C ASP A 945 -53.34 61.18 24.47
N GLY A 946 -52.95 61.55 23.24
CA GLY A 946 -53.81 61.64 22.07
C GLY A 946 -54.64 62.93 21.98
N VAL A 947 -54.36 63.94 22.81
CA VAL A 947 -55.10 65.20 22.87
C VAL A 947 -54.54 66.21 21.85
N GLU A 948 -55.40 66.72 20.97
CA GLU A 948 -55.08 67.74 19.96
C GLU A 948 -54.72 69.08 20.60
N PHE A 949 -53.87 69.86 19.92
CA PHE A 949 -53.50 71.20 20.39
C PHE A 949 -54.74 72.12 20.41
N GLY A 950 -55.52 72.14 19.33
CA GLY A 950 -56.81 72.82 19.26
C GLY A 950 -56.75 74.34 19.11
N TYR A 951 -57.80 74.90 18.50
CA TYR A 951 -57.94 76.34 18.19
C TYR A 951 -57.81 77.26 19.41
N ALA A 952 -58.50 76.93 20.50
CA ALA A 952 -58.52 77.77 21.71
C ALA A 952 -57.14 77.88 22.39
N ASN A 953 -56.35 76.81 22.37
CA ASN A 953 -55.00 76.83 22.93
C ASN A 953 -54.04 77.58 22.00
N PHE A 954 -54.23 77.47 20.68
CA PHE A 954 -53.42 78.21 19.72
C PHE A 954 -53.66 79.72 19.81
N ALA A 955 -54.91 80.19 19.86
CA ALA A 955 -55.21 81.60 20.08
C ALA A 955 -54.54 82.14 21.37
N ARG A 956 -54.64 81.39 22.48
CA ARG A 956 -54.00 81.76 23.76
C ARG A 956 -52.46 81.74 23.67
N LEU A 957 -51.89 80.84 22.89
CA LEU A 957 -50.44 80.80 22.66
C LEU A 957 -49.97 82.02 21.88
N VAL A 958 -50.70 82.41 20.81
CA VAL A 958 -50.41 83.61 20.02
C VAL A 958 -50.51 84.87 20.90
N GLU A 959 -51.54 84.97 21.74
CA GLU A 959 -51.71 86.06 22.71
C GLU A 959 -50.49 86.22 23.64
N LYS A 960 -50.01 85.11 24.22
CA LYS A 960 -48.82 85.07 25.08
C LYS A 960 -47.50 85.28 24.34
N SER A 961 -47.47 84.96 23.05
CA SER A 961 -46.30 85.07 22.20
C SER A 961 -46.20 86.42 21.51
N SER A 962 -47.09 87.38 21.81
CA SER A 962 -47.09 88.72 21.21
C SER A 962 -45.76 89.45 21.39
N GLY A 963 -45.40 90.26 20.39
CA GLY A 963 -44.14 91.00 20.33
C GLY A 963 -43.93 91.67 18.97
N ASN A 964 -42.89 92.51 18.88
CA ASN A 964 -42.57 93.32 17.70
C ASN A 964 -41.60 92.63 16.73
N ASP A 965 -41.12 91.42 17.05
CA ASP A 965 -40.27 90.62 16.19
C ASP A 965 -41.01 89.33 15.77
N PRO A 966 -41.39 89.20 14.48
CA PRO A 966 -42.11 88.03 14.00
C PRO A 966 -41.30 86.72 14.13
N GLU A 967 -39.96 86.78 14.13
CA GLU A 967 -39.11 85.60 14.31
C GLU A 967 -39.12 85.12 15.78
N GLU A 968 -39.09 86.03 16.75
CA GLU A 968 -39.23 85.69 18.16
C GLU A 968 -40.63 85.12 18.49
N VAL A 969 -41.67 85.67 17.86
CA VAL A 969 -43.05 85.17 17.98
C VAL A 969 -43.11 83.74 17.42
N TYR A 970 -42.58 83.50 16.21
CA TYR A 970 -42.48 82.17 15.61
C TYR A 970 -41.75 81.19 16.53
N ASN A 971 -40.57 81.55 17.04
CA ASN A 971 -39.75 80.67 17.88
C ASN A 971 -40.47 80.30 19.19
N ARG A 972 -41.21 81.24 19.80
CA ARG A 972 -42.04 80.97 20.98
C ARG A 972 -43.18 79.99 20.68
N ILE A 973 -43.85 80.16 19.53
CA ILE A 973 -44.90 79.25 19.08
C ILE A 973 -44.33 77.85 18.86
N CYS A 974 -43.22 77.73 18.13
CA CYS A 974 -42.57 76.44 17.86
C CYS A 974 -42.05 75.76 19.13
N ALA A 975 -41.49 76.50 20.09
CA ALA A 975 -41.07 75.93 21.36
C ALA A 975 -42.25 75.30 22.13
N SER A 976 -43.41 75.95 22.13
CA SER A 976 -44.62 75.40 22.74
C SER A 976 -45.15 74.18 21.98
N TYR A 977 -45.03 74.16 20.65
CA TYR A 977 -45.37 73.01 19.81
C TYR A 977 -44.51 71.78 20.18
N TYR A 978 -43.19 71.94 20.25
CA TYR A 978 -42.29 70.84 20.62
C TYR A 978 -42.52 70.31 22.04
N GLN A 979 -42.89 71.21 22.96
CA GLN A 979 -43.28 70.81 24.32
C GLN A 979 -44.55 69.95 24.33
N HIS A 980 -45.54 70.27 23.49
CA HIS A 980 -46.80 69.52 23.40
C HIS A 980 -46.61 68.09 22.88
N ILE A 981 -45.76 67.88 21.86
CA ILE A 981 -45.50 66.55 21.29
C ILE A 981 -44.54 65.68 22.12
N ALA A 982 -43.80 66.28 23.06
CA ALA A 982 -42.95 65.57 24.05
C ALA A 982 -42.06 64.45 23.46
N GLY A 983 -41.40 64.71 22.33
CA GLY A 983 -40.49 63.76 21.67
C GLY A 983 -41.15 62.72 20.78
N GLN A 984 -42.46 62.80 20.52
CA GLN A 984 -43.08 62.08 19.41
C GLN A 984 -42.61 62.66 18.07
N GLN A 985 -42.59 61.82 17.02
CA GLN A 985 -42.45 62.33 15.66
C GLN A 985 -43.67 63.19 15.36
N ALA A 986 -43.39 64.34 14.76
CA ALA A 986 -44.43 65.27 14.38
C ALA A 986 -45.32 64.60 13.29
N GLN A 987 -46.60 64.97 13.22
CA GLN A 987 -47.65 64.17 12.57
C GLN A 987 -48.10 64.69 11.19
N ASP A 988 -48.01 66.00 10.94
CA ASP A 988 -48.21 66.62 9.62
C ASP A 988 -47.36 67.89 9.43
N ASP A 989 -47.12 68.31 8.18
CA ASP A 989 -46.29 69.48 7.83
C ASP A 989 -46.73 70.74 8.61
N LEU A 990 -45.77 71.40 9.26
CA LEU A 990 -46.02 72.58 10.10
C LEU A 990 -45.46 73.83 9.41
N THR A 991 -46.33 74.70 8.90
CA THR A 991 -45.93 75.97 8.31
C THR A 991 -46.61 77.14 9.01
N LEU A 992 -45.82 78.14 9.38
CA LEU A 992 -46.29 79.37 10.02
C LEU A 992 -45.74 80.61 9.30
N VAL A 993 -46.58 81.63 9.14
CA VAL A 993 -46.17 82.97 8.70
C VAL A 993 -46.71 84.00 9.68
N VAL A 994 -45.80 84.72 10.34
CA VAL A 994 -46.10 85.74 11.34
C VAL A 994 -45.87 87.13 10.73
N ILE A 995 -46.87 87.99 10.84
CA ILE A 995 -46.87 89.37 10.34
C ILE A 995 -47.09 90.30 11.53
N CYS A 996 -46.14 91.18 11.84
CA CYS A 996 -46.25 92.18 12.90
C CYS A 996 -46.29 93.59 12.29
N TYR A 997 -47.09 94.49 12.85
CA TYR A 997 -47.11 95.91 12.51
C TYR A 997 -46.62 96.76 13.70
N ILE A 998 -45.70 97.70 13.46
CA ILE A 998 -44.94 98.42 14.49
C ILE A 998 -45.04 99.92 14.30
#